data_AF-A0A951IGW9-F1
#
_entry.id   AF-A0A951IGW9-F1
#
_cell.length_a   1.000
_cell.length_b   1.000
_cell.length_c   1.000
_cell.angle_alpha   90.00
_cell.angle_beta   90.00
_cell.angle_gamma   90.00
#
_symmetry.space_group_name_H-M   'P 1'
#
loop_
_entity.id
_entity.type
_entity.pdbx_description
1 polymer ?
#
loop_
_entity_poly.entity_id
_entity_poly.type
_entity_poly.pdbx_seq_one_letter_code
_entity_poly.pdbx_strand_id
1 'polypeptide(L)'
;MPALMRQIALVCESELIPAGDVSKVAAAIQKQATRDLSPIWEINATVDAFTTLEDMPVGYWPVIVRDDIDDPSAVGIHQDDNGQPFALVTASSDINVWSITASHEALEMLVDPSGNWLVAADSKAQGKRVNYLVEVCDPSEAAKNAYSCNGVFVSDFYTPNYFDPVKATGVRYSFTAAISEPLQVLRGGYLSWQDPELNCWWQETWFEGTSPKIVKLPPAVGLKANGNFRATIDRLNASKTLKTLGAGRKQAMAAGLPPEQNQLATVAHATSLRARIGQILGRSSEDRRVRAGEPDTPELLTETAPQPLPRAEASQPFDPLAAVQYGLFIEAVYSMYYAEPTNPTPPPQPDFPSSFRLLAWVQMSDFTLVETSPQFYGVVAQSITDPTKFVLALRGTESPIEWFDNFTSIIKVPFKVPGCGSVSYGFSRIYETMEIIDATPPARVGLRGPVSLRAAGSFSQQTAALVRRHAPPQPRGVEAAPRFTSIDVTAHSLGGALATLYVLENAKEDKIPNQVLYTFASPMVGDETFATAFDALGLTSWRIVNEPDLVPNAPGEILGYKHVGVEQAYNSIGIAQSNPWCWHAMATYLALIDRTRQPNPDCQIPVIAEAAPVAARGAAALPAIAPTMPAIDASTNVTTYLPTLAASGVKAIGRYYSINRSKVLTQIEAQAITNAGLSIFAVYEDGNDPTTFNASLGTFQAQQALICAKEVRQPRGSAIYFAVDFDCTAAQFQQQITPYFNAINAVFAAEGSPYQIGVYGSGLVCQGLLAAGLSSYTWLTNSTGFQGYKQFYASRRWNLAQHLPKSYGRLQADPNEVAADFGAFEVETRALAAADAPQLAGRAFKRADALAKAAASPGAGGAISKLLAIASNPETLQAAQAVAAQRLLIYDGEKYPHDGCAITLSVLLQQAGIDVPDTYMALDICRLLKSRGWNTFPVGEQQRGDIGSTCGTVARHGTDHVYVVLRDLNTDEMVVADNQEPAPHFRFASGQGKSPTTYFLRTPNASA
;
A
#
# COMPACT_ATOMS: atom_id res chain seq x y z
N MET A 1 -8.23 -12.21 -27.34
CA MET A 1 -7.35 -12.31 -26.15
C MET A 1 -7.73 -11.15 -25.23
N PRO A 2 -7.63 -11.27 -23.88
CA PRO A 2 -7.83 -10.12 -23.02
C PRO A 2 -6.79 -9.05 -23.35
N ALA A 3 -7.19 -7.79 -23.43
CA ALA A 3 -6.24 -6.69 -23.60
C ALA A 3 -5.34 -6.61 -22.36
N LEU A 4 -4.02 -6.56 -22.56
CA LEU A 4 -3.04 -6.33 -21.50
C LEU A 4 -3.39 -5.03 -20.77
N MET A 5 -3.53 -5.12 -19.45
CA MET A 5 -3.73 -3.95 -18.58
C MET A 5 -2.43 -3.14 -18.57
N ARG A 6 -2.51 -1.88 -18.99
CA ARG A 6 -1.39 -0.92 -18.92
C ARG A 6 -1.39 -0.31 -17.52
N GLN A 7 -0.23 -0.06 -16.95
CA GLN A 7 -0.12 0.43 -15.57
C GLN A 7 0.82 1.63 -15.57
N ILE A 8 0.37 2.78 -15.05
CA ILE A 8 1.16 4.01 -14.96
C ILE A 8 1.52 4.24 -13.48
N ALA A 9 2.77 4.59 -13.22
CA ALA A 9 3.22 5.05 -11.91
C ALA A 9 3.42 6.56 -11.94
N LEU A 10 2.76 7.31 -11.06
CA LEU A 10 3.05 8.72 -10.85
C LEU A 10 4.00 8.84 -9.65
N VAL A 11 5.21 9.34 -9.90
CA VAL A 11 6.28 9.49 -8.90
C VAL A 11 6.77 10.94 -8.91
N CYS A 12 7.17 11.47 -7.76
CA CYS A 12 7.69 12.84 -7.67
C CYS A 12 9.02 12.86 -6.90
N GLU A 13 10.05 13.37 -7.54
CA GLU A 13 11.41 13.53 -6.98
C GLU A 13 11.71 15.02 -6.67
N SER A 14 10.67 15.86 -6.50
CA SER A 14 10.80 17.31 -6.29
C SER A 14 10.25 17.74 -4.94
N GLU A 15 11.00 18.56 -4.20
CA GLU A 15 10.55 19.13 -2.93
C GLU A 15 9.49 20.25 -3.10
N LEU A 16 9.27 20.75 -4.32
CA LEU A 16 8.26 21.78 -4.61
C LEU A 16 6.81 21.30 -4.49
N ILE A 17 6.59 19.97 -4.49
CA ILE A 17 5.28 19.34 -4.55
C ILE A 17 5.06 18.52 -3.27
N PRO A 18 4.05 18.84 -2.44
CA PRO A 18 3.73 18.02 -1.27
C PRO A 18 3.30 16.60 -1.70
N ALA A 19 3.76 15.56 -1.00
CA ALA A 19 3.36 14.17 -1.26
C ALA A 19 1.82 13.98 -1.32
N GLY A 20 1.09 14.70 -0.47
CA GLY A 20 -0.38 14.70 -0.47
C GLY A 20 -1.04 15.35 -1.69
N ASP A 21 -0.30 16.05 -2.56
CA ASP A 21 -0.76 16.51 -3.87
C ASP A 21 -0.47 15.47 -4.96
N VAL A 22 0.64 14.72 -4.86
CA VAL A 22 0.95 13.58 -5.76
C VAL A 22 -0.19 12.57 -5.76
N SER A 23 -0.66 12.14 -4.59
CA SER A 23 -1.78 11.20 -4.47
C SER A 23 -3.10 11.76 -5.03
N LYS A 24 -3.34 13.08 -4.97
CA LYS A 24 -4.54 13.71 -5.55
C LYS A 24 -4.47 13.71 -7.07
N VAL A 25 -3.31 14.03 -7.65
CA VAL A 25 -3.11 14.05 -9.09
C VAL A 25 -3.16 12.63 -9.65
N ALA A 26 -2.52 11.64 -9.01
CA ALA A 26 -2.66 10.24 -9.40
C ALA A 26 -4.11 9.77 -9.38
N ALA A 27 -4.88 10.06 -8.33
CA ALA A 27 -6.30 9.73 -8.26
C ALA A 27 -7.16 10.47 -9.32
N ALA A 28 -6.73 11.64 -9.79
CA ALA A 28 -7.38 12.36 -10.88
C ALA A 28 -7.05 11.75 -12.26
N ILE A 29 -5.77 11.41 -12.51
CA ILE A 29 -5.31 10.78 -13.75
C ILE A 29 -5.82 9.33 -13.84
N GLN A 30 -5.86 8.57 -12.75
CA GLN A 30 -6.50 7.25 -12.68
C GLN A 30 -7.95 7.32 -13.16
N LYS A 31 -8.72 8.27 -12.61
CA LYS A 31 -10.11 8.45 -13.00
C LYS A 31 -10.24 8.91 -14.46
N GLN A 32 -9.35 9.78 -14.94
CA GLN A 32 -9.31 10.17 -16.34
C GLN A 32 -9.03 8.97 -17.25
N ALA A 33 -8.00 8.17 -16.95
CA ALA A 33 -7.65 6.98 -17.70
C ALA A 33 -8.83 6.00 -17.80
N THR A 34 -9.47 5.63 -16.68
CA THR A 34 -10.57 4.63 -16.68
C THR A 34 -11.92 5.17 -17.17
N ARG A 35 -12.25 6.43 -16.88
CA ARG A 35 -13.59 7.00 -17.18
C ARG A 35 -13.63 7.71 -18.52
N ASP A 36 -12.53 8.38 -18.91
CA ASP A 36 -12.50 9.29 -20.04
C ASP A 36 -11.78 8.65 -21.24
N LEU A 37 -10.55 8.17 -21.05
CA LEU A 37 -9.73 7.62 -22.14
C LEU A 37 -10.15 6.19 -22.53
N SER A 38 -10.27 5.29 -21.54
CA SER A 38 -10.52 3.85 -21.77
C SER A 38 -11.73 3.57 -22.67
N PRO A 39 -12.89 4.23 -22.53
CA PRO A 39 -14.06 3.98 -23.38
C PRO A 39 -13.94 4.53 -24.80
N ILE A 40 -12.99 5.44 -25.06
CA ILE A 40 -12.83 6.14 -26.36
C ILE A 40 -11.73 5.47 -27.21
N TRP A 41 -10.66 5.02 -26.56
CA TRP A 41 -9.48 4.42 -27.21
C TRP A 41 -9.34 2.91 -26.99
N GLU A 42 -10.29 2.27 -26.30
CA GLU A 42 -10.34 0.82 -26.00
C GLU A 42 -9.10 0.30 -25.22
N ILE A 43 -8.50 1.15 -24.39
CA ILE A 43 -7.33 0.85 -23.56
C ILE A 43 -7.78 0.51 -22.14
N ASN A 44 -7.27 -0.57 -21.54
CA ASN A 44 -7.42 -0.82 -20.09
C ASN A 44 -6.19 -0.28 -19.34
N ALA A 45 -6.37 0.66 -18.40
CA ALA A 45 -5.28 1.30 -17.69
C ALA A 45 -5.52 1.51 -16.18
N THR A 46 -4.49 1.34 -15.35
CA THR A 46 -4.41 1.84 -13.97
C THR A 46 -3.36 2.93 -13.82
N VAL A 47 -3.51 3.78 -12.80
CA VAL A 47 -2.58 4.86 -12.47
C VAL A 47 -2.47 4.96 -10.96
N ASP A 48 -1.31 4.64 -10.41
CA ASP A 48 -1.07 4.60 -8.97
C ASP A 48 0.02 5.61 -8.58
N ALA A 49 -0.06 6.16 -7.36
CA ALA A 49 1.00 7.02 -6.81
C ALA A 49 2.00 6.17 -6.03
N PHE A 50 3.28 6.43 -6.25
CA PHE A 50 4.38 5.83 -5.48
C PHE A 50 5.26 6.94 -4.89
N THR A 51 5.88 6.68 -3.74
CA THR A 51 6.67 7.69 -3.03
C THR A 51 8.03 7.87 -3.70
N THR A 52 8.60 6.76 -4.17
CA THR A 52 9.89 6.66 -4.87
C THR A 52 9.73 5.91 -6.20
N LEU A 53 10.77 5.86 -7.04
CA LEU A 53 10.78 4.99 -8.23
C LEU A 53 11.00 3.53 -7.85
N GLU A 54 11.63 3.30 -6.71
CA GLU A 54 11.96 2.02 -6.10
C GLU A 54 10.70 1.28 -5.60
N ASP A 55 9.69 2.02 -5.15
CA ASP A 55 8.34 1.52 -4.80
C ASP A 55 7.55 0.97 -6.01
N MET A 56 7.95 1.30 -7.25
CA MET A 56 7.18 1.01 -8.46
C MET A 56 7.19 -0.49 -8.81
N PRO A 57 6.03 -1.17 -8.92
CA PRO A 57 5.97 -2.56 -9.32
C PRO A 57 6.45 -2.79 -10.76
N VAL A 58 7.14 -3.91 -11.00
CA VAL A 58 7.61 -4.30 -12.34
C VAL A 58 6.42 -4.41 -13.31
N GLY A 59 6.53 -3.71 -14.45
CA GLY A 59 5.48 -3.63 -15.48
C GLY A 59 4.73 -2.30 -15.52
N TYR A 60 4.89 -1.45 -14.51
CA TYR A 60 4.43 -0.07 -14.55
C TYR A 60 5.34 0.79 -15.47
N TRP A 61 4.72 1.80 -16.09
CA TRP A 61 5.37 2.81 -16.92
C TRP A 61 5.42 4.13 -16.13
N PRO A 62 6.60 4.68 -15.80
CA PRO A 62 6.69 5.81 -14.87
C PRO A 62 6.45 7.16 -15.56
N VAL A 63 5.72 8.03 -14.86
CA VAL A 63 5.62 9.48 -15.09
C VAL A 63 6.26 10.15 -13.88
N ILE A 64 7.42 10.78 -14.10
CA ILE A 64 8.34 11.21 -13.06
C ILE A 64 8.38 12.74 -12.99
N VAL A 65 7.97 13.31 -11.87
CA VAL A 65 7.88 14.77 -11.68
C VAL A 65 9.14 15.29 -10.97
N ARG A 66 9.95 16.12 -11.63
CA ARG A 66 11.29 16.56 -11.20
C ARG A 66 11.49 18.06 -11.34
N ASP A 67 12.38 18.65 -10.53
CA ASP A 67 12.74 20.07 -10.63
C ASP A 67 13.52 20.42 -11.92
N ASP A 68 14.31 19.48 -12.42
CA ASP A 68 14.99 19.55 -13.72
C ASP A 68 14.78 18.23 -14.49
N ILE A 69 14.60 18.35 -15.80
CA ILE A 69 14.35 17.26 -16.75
C ILE A 69 15.38 17.25 -17.91
N ASP A 70 16.51 17.93 -17.74
CA ASP A 70 17.65 18.05 -18.68
C ASP A 70 17.32 18.67 -20.07
N ASP A 71 16.10 19.19 -20.27
CA ASP A 71 15.75 20.10 -21.37
C ASP A 71 15.08 21.37 -20.81
N PRO A 72 15.80 22.50 -20.68
CA PRO A 72 15.26 23.76 -20.14
C PRO A 72 14.25 24.44 -21.09
N SER A 73 13.94 23.84 -22.23
CA SER A 73 12.89 24.29 -23.14
C SER A 73 11.60 23.50 -23.03
N ALA A 74 11.61 22.31 -22.42
CA ALA A 74 10.43 21.45 -22.25
C ALA A 74 9.76 21.62 -20.86
N VAL A 75 8.54 21.09 -20.72
CA VAL A 75 7.86 20.91 -19.42
C VAL A 75 7.44 19.46 -19.17
N GLY A 76 7.44 18.66 -20.22
CA GLY A 76 7.14 17.25 -20.26
C GLY A 76 7.93 16.63 -21.42
N ILE A 77 8.39 15.39 -21.26
CA ILE A 77 9.07 14.62 -22.30
C ILE A 77 8.66 13.15 -22.16
N HIS A 78 8.06 12.58 -23.20
CA HIS A 78 7.82 11.15 -23.33
C HIS A 78 8.98 10.48 -24.09
N GLN A 79 9.55 9.41 -23.52
CA GLN A 79 10.59 8.59 -24.13
C GLN A 79 10.25 7.10 -24.06
N ASP A 80 10.99 6.31 -24.84
CA ASP A 80 11.02 4.85 -24.78
C ASP A 80 12.47 4.42 -24.62
N ASP A 81 12.77 3.62 -23.61
CA ASP A 81 14.06 2.95 -23.48
C ASP A 81 13.86 1.43 -23.55
N ASN A 82 14.45 0.80 -24.57
CA ASN A 82 14.38 -0.64 -24.84
C ASN A 82 12.96 -1.25 -24.90
N GLY A 83 11.94 -0.46 -25.27
CA GLY A 83 10.54 -0.88 -25.29
C GLY A 83 9.78 -0.68 -23.97
N GLN A 84 10.35 0.05 -23.01
CA GLN A 84 9.65 0.53 -21.82
C GLN A 84 9.37 2.05 -21.94
N PRO A 85 8.09 2.46 -22.04
CA PRO A 85 7.70 3.87 -22.02
C PRO A 85 7.95 4.51 -20.66
N PHE A 86 8.43 5.76 -20.65
CA PHE A 86 8.44 6.62 -19.48
C PHE A 86 8.28 8.10 -19.86
N ALA A 87 7.88 8.93 -18.91
CA ALA A 87 7.87 10.37 -19.08
C ALA A 87 8.51 11.12 -17.91
N LEU A 88 9.10 12.27 -18.22
CA LEU A 88 9.60 13.25 -17.25
C LEU A 88 8.71 14.49 -17.32
N VAL A 89 8.41 15.10 -16.17
CA VAL A 89 7.54 16.28 -16.04
C VAL A 89 8.20 17.30 -15.13
N THR A 90 8.27 18.56 -15.53
CA THR A 90 8.81 19.63 -14.68
C THR A 90 7.88 19.93 -13.51
N ALA A 91 8.44 19.94 -12.30
CA ALA A 91 7.74 20.25 -11.07
C ALA A 91 7.25 21.70 -11.00
N SER A 92 6.19 21.93 -10.23
CA SER A 92 5.65 23.27 -9.99
C SER A 92 4.92 23.32 -8.66
N SER A 93 5.11 24.41 -7.92
CA SER A 93 4.34 24.69 -6.69
C SER A 93 2.85 24.98 -6.95
N ASP A 94 2.43 25.14 -8.22
CA ASP A 94 1.01 25.20 -8.59
C ASP A 94 0.57 23.83 -9.10
N ILE A 95 -0.23 23.12 -8.30
CA ILE A 95 -0.75 21.79 -8.61
C ILE A 95 -1.39 21.72 -10.01
N ASN A 96 -2.01 22.81 -10.47
CA ASN A 96 -2.74 22.85 -11.74
C ASN A 96 -1.83 23.03 -12.97
N VAL A 97 -0.54 23.31 -12.77
CA VAL A 97 0.42 23.44 -13.87
C VAL A 97 1.02 22.08 -14.18
N TRP A 98 1.62 21.42 -13.19
CA TRP A 98 2.28 20.12 -13.40
C TRP A 98 1.27 18.97 -13.60
N SER A 99 0.06 19.04 -13.04
CA SER A 99 -0.97 18.00 -13.25
C SER A 99 -1.53 17.95 -14.67
N ILE A 100 -1.59 19.08 -15.37
CA ILE A 100 -1.98 19.11 -16.79
C ILE A 100 -0.92 18.38 -17.62
N THR A 101 0.37 18.66 -17.37
CA THR A 101 1.47 17.99 -18.08
C THR A 101 1.60 16.52 -17.71
N ALA A 102 1.53 16.15 -16.43
CA ALA A 102 1.54 14.74 -16.02
C ALA A 102 0.35 13.94 -16.58
N SER A 103 -0.82 14.58 -16.72
CA SER A 103 -1.96 14.02 -17.44
C SER A 103 -1.66 13.87 -18.94
N HIS A 104 -1.12 14.91 -19.59
CA HIS A 104 -0.74 14.88 -21.01
C HIS A 104 0.17 13.69 -21.31
N GLU A 105 1.32 13.60 -20.64
CA GLU A 105 2.30 12.52 -20.87
C GLU A 105 1.70 11.13 -20.60
N ALA A 106 0.90 10.99 -19.53
CA ALA A 106 0.24 9.72 -19.20
C ALA A 106 -0.74 9.28 -20.29
N LEU A 107 -1.53 10.18 -20.88
CA LEU A 107 -2.45 9.85 -21.97
C LEU A 107 -1.69 9.50 -23.26
N GLU A 108 -0.59 10.22 -23.55
CA GLU A 108 0.25 9.98 -24.72
C GLU A 108 0.97 8.62 -24.66
N MET A 109 1.52 8.26 -23.50
CA MET A 109 2.06 6.92 -23.22
C MET A 109 0.98 5.84 -23.29
N LEU A 110 -0.24 6.14 -22.80
CA LEU A 110 -1.34 5.18 -22.83
C LEU A 110 -1.88 4.94 -24.24
N VAL A 111 -1.85 5.93 -25.15
CA VAL A 111 -2.34 5.78 -26.53
C VAL A 111 -1.27 5.21 -27.46
N ASP A 112 -0.10 5.85 -27.54
CA ASP A 112 1.07 5.37 -28.29
C ASP A 112 2.28 5.23 -27.35
N PRO A 113 2.45 4.04 -26.74
CA PRO A 113 3.58 3.77 -25.84
C PRO A 113 4.95 4.07 -26.44
N SER A 114 5.08 3.94 -27.76
CA SER A 114 6.36 3.96 -28.48
C SER A 114 6.75 5.32 -29.08
N GLY A 115 5.83 6.30 -29.11
CA GLY A 115 6.02 7.59 -29.79
C GLY A 115 6.26 7.49 -31.29
N ASN A 116 5.75 6.42 -31.93
CA ASN A 116 6.00 6.06 -33.33
C ASN A 116 4.72 5.65 -34.11
N TRP A 117 3.53 5.72 -33.50
CA TRP A 117 2.29 5.31 -34.15
C TRP A 117 1.91 6.33 -35.22
N LEU A 118 2.00 5.90 -36.48
CA LEU A 118 1.57 6.67 -37.63
C LEU A 118 0.15 6.26 -38.07
N VAL A 119 -0.77 7.22 -38.10
CA VAL A 119 -2.09 7.07 -38.73
C VAL A 119 -2.06 7.74 -40.10
N ALA A 120 -2.25 6.94 -41.15
CA ALA A 120 -2.31 7.47 -42.50
C ALA A 120 -3.67 8.15 -42.74
N ALA A 121 -3.66 9.43 -43.15
CA ALA A 121 -4.86 10.23 -43.48
C ALA A 121 -4.59 11.22 -44.62
N ASP A 122 -5.62 11.92 -45.10
CA ASP A 122 -5.49 12.87 -46.21
C ASP A 122 -4.77 14.15 -45.77
N SER A 123 -3.80 14.62 -46.56
CA SER A 123 -2.98 15.76 -46.20
C SER A 123 -3.73 17.08 -46.28
N LYS A 124 -3.64 17.86 -45.19
CA LYS A 124 -4.09 19.25 -45.11
C LYS A 124 -3.38 20.23 -46.07
N ALA A 125 -2.26 19.83 -46.70
CA ALA A 125 -1.44 20.72 -47.53
C ALA A 125 -1.01 20.16 -48.90
N GLN A 126 -0.87 18.84 -49.04
CA GLN A 126 -0.26 18.22 -50.23
C GLN A 126 -1.27 17.55 -51.18
N GLY A 127 -2.56 17.48 -50.84
CA GLY A 127 -3.59 16.89 -51.71
C GLY A 127 -3.40 15.39 -51.99
N LYS A 128 -2.71 14.68 -51.09
CA LYS A 128 -2.38 13.26 -51.17
C LYS A 128 -2.42 12.62 -49.77
N ARG A 129 -2.34 11.29 -49.70
CA ARG A 129 -2.18 10.57 -48.44
C ARG A 129 -0.81 10.83 -47.79
N VAL A 130 -0.82 11.01 -46.49
CA VAL A 130 0.36 11.21 -45.62
C VAL A 130 0.18 10.43 -44.32
N ASN A 131 1.26 10.31 -43.54
CA ASN A 131 1.27 9.60 -42.27
C ASN A 131 1.34 10.60 -41.13
N TYR A 132 0.23 10.85 -40.44
CA TYR A 132 0.18 11.67 -39.24
C TYR A 132 0.78 10.92 -38.06
N LEU A 133 1.55 11.62 -37.23
CA LEU A 133 1.97 11.08 -35.94
C LEU A 133 0.80 11.20 -34.96
N VAL A 134 0.51 10.13 -34.24
CA VAL A 134 -0.52 10.15 -33.19
C VAL A 134 0.07 10.89 -32.00
N GLU A 135 -0.35 12.14 -31.80
CA GLU A 135 -0.04 12.97 -30.64
C GLU A 135 -1.38 13.40 -30.00
N VAL A 136 -1.98 12.55 -29.15
CA VAL A 136 -3.39 12.63 -28.72
C VAL A 136 -3.78 13.91 -28.00
N CYS A 137 -2.85 14.57 -27.30
CA CYS A 137 -3.07 15.79 -26.54
C CYS A 137 -2.59 17.06 -27.27
N ASP A 138 -1.59 16.98 -28.15
CA ASP A 138 -0.91 18.12 -28.79
C ASP A 138 -1.83 19.11 -29.54
N PRO A 139 -2.81 18.68 -30.35
CA PRO A 139 -3.73 19.61 -31.00
C PRO A 139 -4.56 20.45 -30.03
N SER A 140 -4.62 20.06 -28.76
CA SER A 140 -5.35 20.70 -27.67
C SER A 140 -4.48 21.12 -26.47
N GLU A 141 -3.14 21.03 -26.52
CA GLU A 141 -2.21 21.11 -25.35
C GLU A 141 -2.42 22.32 -24.42
N ALA A 142 -2.98 23.42 -24.92
CA ALA A 142 -3.10 24.66 -24.17
C ALA A 142 -3.96 24.55 -22.91
N ALA A 143 -3.44 24.98 -21.76
CA ALA A 143 -4.07 24.87 -20.44
C ALA A 143 -5.50 25.47 -20.32
N LYS A 144 -5.93 26.32 -21.27
CA LYS A 144 -7.33 26.80 -21.39
C LYS A 144 -8.33 25.74 -21.87
N ASN A 145 -7.85 24.65 -22.49
CA ASN A 145 -8.64 23.53 -22.99
C ASN A 145 -8.68 22.39 -21.95
N ALA A 146 -7.82 22.42 -20.94
CA ALA A 146 -7.81 21.47 -19.84
C ALA A 146 -9.14 21.48 -19.07
N TYR A 147 -9.51 20.34 -18.50
CA TYR A 147 -10.75 20.17 -17.75
C TYR A 147 -10.49 19.63 -16.34
N SER A 148 -11.48 19.69 -15.45
CA SER A 148 -11.28 19.23 -14.07
C SER A 148 -11.67 17.76 -13.87
N CYS A 149 -10.76 17.00 -13.26
CA CYS A 149 -11.01 15.66 -12.73
C CYS A 149 -10.68 15.66 -11.23
N ASN A 150 -11.63 15.25 -10.37
CA ASN A 150 -11.49 15.26 -8.90
C ASN A 150 -11.05 16.62 -8.28
N GLY A 151 -11.27 17.74 -8.97
CA GLY A 151 -10.85 19.07 -8.52
C GLY A 151 -9.41 19.46 -8.91
N VAL A 152 -8.71 18.59 -9.63
CA VAL A 152 -7.40 18.82 -10.29
C VAL A 152 -7.65 19.12 -11.77
N PHE A 153 -6.82 19.94 -12.43
CA PHE A 153 -6.89 20.12 -13.89
C PHE A 153 -6.07 19.06 -14.63
N VAL A 154 -6.61 18.53 -15.73
CA VAL A 154 -6.02 17.47 -16.54
C VAL A 154 -6.13 17.83 -18.04
N SER A 155 -5.24 17.28 -18.86
CA SER A 155 -5.17 17.57 -20.31
C SER A 155 -6.41 17.09 -21.06
N ASP A 156 -6.78 17.80 -22.12
CA ASP A 156 -7.76 17.31 -23.12
C ASP A 156 -7.05 16.43 -24.17
N PHE A 157 -7.81 15.56 -24.81
CA PHE A 157 -7.27 14.61 -25.79
C PHE A 157 -8.26 14.38 -26.94
N TYR A 158 -7.75 14.11 -28.14
CA TYR A 158 -8.59 13.80 -29.30
C TYR A 158 -9.12 12.36 -29.31
N THR A 159 -10.19 12.11 -30.06
CA THR A 159 -10.77 10.76 -30.24
C THR A 159 -10.25 10.11 -31.52
N PRO A 160 -10.39 8.78 -31.73
CA PRO A 160 -10.00 8.14 -33.00
C PRO A 160 -10.62 8.78 -34.26
N ASN A 161 -11.80 9.40 -34.14
CA ASN A 161 -12.49 10.13 -35.22
C ASN A 161 -11.73 11.41 -35.66
N TYR A 162 -10.69 11.83 -34.94
CA TYR A 162 -9.83 12.97 -35.31
C TYR A 162 -9.26 12.86 -36.73
N PHE A 163 -9.06 11.64 -37.22
CA PHE A 163 -8.53 11.34 -38.56
C PHE A 163 -9.62 11.10 -39.62
N ASP A 164 -10.90 11.37 -39.32
CA ASP A 164 -12.00 11.23 -40.28
C ASP A 164 -11.78 12.09 -41.53
N PRO A 165 -12.12 11.60 -42.74
CA PRO A 165 -11.86 12.34 -43.99
C PRO A 165 -12.75 13.58 -44.16
N VAL A 166 -13.88 13.65 -43.46
CA VAL A 166 -14.84 14.76 -43.50
C VAL A 166 -15.50 14.95 -42.15
N LYS A 167 -15.87 16.20 -41.84
CA LYS A 167 -16.63 16.55 -40.63
C LYS A 167 -18.04 15.93 -40.67
N ALA A 168 -18.30 14.97 -39.79
CA ALA A 168 -19.63 14.42 -39.54
C ALA A 168 -20.33 15.13 -38.37
N THR A 169 -21.67 15.25 -38.47
CA THR A 169 -22.53 15.86 -37.45
C THR A 169 -22.70 14.91 -36.26
N GLY A 170 -22.58 15.42 -35.04
CA GLY A 170 -22.69 14.62 -33.81
C GLY A 170 -21.42 13.85 -33.45
N VAL A 171 -20.40 13.84 -34.31
CA VAL A 171 -19.10 13.23 -34.01
C VAL A 171 -18.27 14.16 -33.13
N ARG A 172 -17.72 13.59 -32.05
CA ARG A 172 -16.87 14.26 -31.07
C ARG A 172 -15.40 13.96 -31.41
N TYR A 173 -14.63 14.99 -31.73
CA TYR A 173 -13.21 14.88 -32.11
C TYR A 173 -12.25 15.08 -30.93
N SER A 174 -12.73 15.52 -29.77
CA SER A 174 -11.95 15.63 -28.52
C SER A 174 -12.82 15.39 -27.29
N PHE A 175 -12.20 15.06 -26.15
CA PHE A 175 -12.94 14.84 -24.92
C PHE A 175 -13.70 16.10 -24.48
N THR A 176 -13.11 17.30 -24.44
CA THR A 176 -13.91 18.51 -24.14
C THR A 176 -14.84 18.96 -25.28
N ALA A 177 -14.73 18.33 -26.45
CA ALA A 177 -15.34 18.76 -27.72
C ALA A 177 -14.88 20.16 -28.19
N ALA A 178 -13.75 20.66 -27.68
CA ALA A 178 -13.12 21.88 -28.17
C ALA A 178 -12.59 21.73 -29.60
N ILE A 179 -12.06 20.55 -29.94
CA ILE A 179 -11.81 20.11 -31.32
C ILE A 179 -13.17 19.72 -31.94
N SER A 180 -13.54 20.44 -33.00
CA SER A 180 -14.87 20.47 -33.59
C SER A 180 -14.95 19.89 -35.00
N GLU A 181 -13.80 19.52 -35.60
CA GLU A 181 -13.67 18.90 -36.92
C GLU A 181 -12.37 18.10 -37.04
N PRO A 182 -12.26 17.20 -38.04
CA PRO A 182 -11.08 16.35 -38.19
C PRO A 182 -9.81 17.16 -38.42
N LEU A 183 -8.70 16.65 -37.89
CA LEU A 183 -7.36 17.23 -37.99
C LEU A 183 -7.27 18.71 -37.55
N GLN A 184 -8.23 19.22 -36.78
CA GLN A 184 -8.22 20.61 -36.29
C GLN A 184 -7.16 20.77 -35.19
N VAL A 185 -6.29 21.77 -35.36
CA VAL A 185 -5.36 22.24 -34.32
C VAL A 185 -6.01 23.43 -33.62
N LEU A 186 -6.00 23.45 -32.29
CA LEU A 186 -6.48 24.58 -31.50
C LEU A 186 -5.36 25.58 -31.24
N ARG A 187 -5.72 26.85 -31.01
CA ARG A 187 -4.72 27.88 -30.69
C ARG A 187 -3.94 27.50 -29.43
N GLY A 188 -2.64 27.35 -29.59
CA GLY A 188 -1.69 26.89 -28.58
C GLY A 188 -1.12 25.50 -28.85
N GLY A 189 -1.67 24.72 -29.79
CA GLY A 189 -1.20 23.37 -30.15
C GLY A 189 -0.54 23.23 -31.52
N TYR A 190 -0.21 21.99 -31.88
CA TYR A 190 0.33 21.57 -33.18
C TYR A 190 -0.20 20.21 -33.65
N LEU A 191 0.21 19.80 -34.86
CA LEU A 191 -0.03 18.48 -35.46
C LEU A 191 1.06 18.15 -36.48
N SER A 192 1.66 16.96 -36.40
CA SER A 192 2.83 16.56 -37.19
C SER A 192 2.53 15.42 -38.18
N TRP A 193 3.13 15.44 -39.38
CA TRP A 193 3.00 14.34 -40.35
C TRP A 193 4.21 14.16 -41.29
N GLN A 194 4.42 12.92 -41.71
CA GLN A 194 5.41 12.52 -42.70
C GLN A 194 4.77 12.40 -44.09
N ASP A 195 5.44 13.00 -45.09
CA ASP A 195 5.27 12.68 -46.50
C ASP A 195 6.09 11.42 -46.84
N PRO A 196 5.46 10.25 -47.10
CA PRO A 196 6.18 9.00 -47.32
C PRO A 196 6.92 8.93 -48.67
N GLU A 197 6.53 9.74 -49.66
CA GLU A 197 7.16 9.75 -50.99
C GLU A 197 8.42 10.61 -51.00
N LEU A 198 8.38 11.74 -50.30
CA LEU A 198 9.50 12.69 -50.20
C LEU A 198 10.37 12.46 -48.96
N ASN A 199 10.00 11.49 -48.12
CA ASN A 199 10.55 11.23 -46.78
C ASN A 199 10.83 12.53 -46.00
N CYS A 200 9.85 13.42 -45.94
CA CYS A 200 10.01 14.73 -45.32
C CYS A 200 8.81 15.07 -44.44
N TRP A 201 9.11 15.73 -43.34
CA TRP A 201 8.11 16.02 -42.31
C TRP A 201 7.55 17.42 -42.43
N TRP A 202 6.28 17.54 -42.04
CA TRP A 202 5.48 18.75 -42.06
C TRP A 202 4.76 18.88 -40.73
N GLN A 203 4.43 20.11 -40.37
CA GLN A 203 3.74 20.40 -39.12
C GLN A 203 2.82 21.60 -39.30
N GLU A 204 1.64 21.51 -38.69
CA GLU A 204 0.75 22.65 -38.48
C GLU A 204 0.92 23.15 -37.05
N THR A 205 1.07 24.45 -36.85
CA THR A 205 1.28 25.05 -35.52
C THR A 205 0.37 26.27 -35.33
N TRP A 206 -0.15 26.47 -34.12
CA TRP A 206 -0.97 27.65 -33.80
C TRP A 206 -0.65 28.30 -32.44
N PHE A 207 0.63 28.36 -32.08
CA PHE A 207 1.08 29.06 -30.87
C PHE A 207 0.81 30.58 -30.92
N GLU A 208 1.01 31.22 -32.08
CA GLU A 208 0.89 32.68 -32.26
C GLU A 208 0.13 33.06 -33.54
N GLY A 209 -0.51 34.23 -33.53
CA GLY A 209 -1.29 34.76 -34.66
C GLY A 209 -2.77 34.38 -34.67
N THR A 210 -3.48 34.79 -35.73
CA THR A 210 -4.93 34.65 -35.89
C THR A 210 -5.38 33.33 -36.55
N SER A 211 -4.45 32.55 -37.10
CA SER A 211 -4.71 31.29 -37.80
C SER A 211 -3.53 30.33 -37.65
N PRO A 212 -3.75 29.00 -37.76
CA PRO A 212 -2.66 28.03 -37.83
C PRO A 212 -1.76 28.27 -39.04
N LYS A 213 -0.52 27.74 -38.97
CA LYS A 213 0.49 27.80 -40.03
C LYS A 213 1.06 26.41 -40.30
N ILE A 214 1.03 26.00 -41.56
CA ILE A 214 1.69 24.77 -42.02
C ILE A 214 3.11 25.10 -42.46
N VAL A 215 4.09 24.36 -41.94
CA VAL A 215 5.52 24.50 -42.23
C VAL A 215 6.13 23.14 -42.59
N LYS A 216 7.17 23.15 -43.42
CA LYS A 216 8.01 21.97 -43.67
C LYS A 216 9.14 21.94 -42.65
N LEU A 217 9.36 20.81 -41.99
CA LEU A 217 10.44 20.64 -41.02
C LEU A 217 11.80 20.44 -41.74
N PRO A 218 12.93 20.83 -41.11
CA PRO A 218 14.25 20.75 -41.74
C PRO A 218 14.68 19.31 -42.09
N PRO A 219 15.49 19.09 -43.15
CA PRO A 219 16.02 17.76 -43.47
C PRO A 219 16.93 17.15 -42.40
N ALA A 220 17.50 17.98 -41.52
CA ALA A 220 18.46 17.58 -40.49
C ALA A 220 17.81 16.98 -39.22
N VAL A 221 16.48 16.85 -39.16
CA VAL A 221 15.73 16.40 -37.96
C VAL A 221 16.03 14.94 -37.57
N GLY A 222 16.79 14.18 -38.38
CA GLY A 222 17.49 12.99 -37.88
C GLY A 222 16.60 11.78 -37.56
N LEU A 223 15.34 11.81 -38.04
CA LEU A 223 14.32 10.76 -37.88
C LEU A 223 14.74 9.48 -38.62
N LYS A 224 15.64 8.71 -38.00
CA LYS A 224 15.98 7.35 -38.41
C LYS A 224 14.79 6.45 -38.14
N ALA A 225 14.56 5.45 -38.99
CA ALA A 225 13.44 4.51 -38.88
C ALA A 225 13.41 3.62 -37.61
N ASN A 226 14.38 3.80 -36.69
CA ASN A 226 14.52 3.04 -35.45
C ASN A 226 14.62 3.98 -34.21
N GLY A 227 14.09 5.20 -34.27
CA GLY A 227 14.10 6.14 -33.14
C GLY A 227 12.73 6.78 -32.93
N ASN A 228 12.41 7.11 -31.67
CA ASN A 228 11.14 7.72 -31.26
C ASN A 228 10.90 9.05 -32.02
N PHE A 229 9.85 9.05 -32.85
CA PHE A 229 9.49 10.19 -33.69
C PHE A 229 8.93 11.36 -32.86
N ARG A 230 8.07 11.08 -31.88
CA ARG A 230 7.48 12.07 -30.95
C ARG A 230 8.56 12.85 -30.20
N ALA A 231 9.43 12.15 -29.47
CA ALA A 231 10.56 12.77 -28.74
C ALA A 231 11.52 13.59 -29.62
N THR A 232 11.45 13.47 -30.94
CA THR A 232 12.21 14.29 -31.90
C THR A 232 11.41 15.49 -32.42
N ILE A 233 10.08 15.37 -32.52
CA ILE A 233 9.15 16.47 -32.78
C ILE A 233 9.05 17.42 -31.57
N ASP A 234 8.90 16.88 -30.36
CA ASP A 234 8.69 17.67 -29.13
C ASP A 234 9.82 18.69 -28.93
N ARG A 235 11.08 18.26 -29.09
CA ARG A 235 12.27 19.12 -29.01
C ARG A 235 12.29 20.28 -30.02
N LEU A 236 11.49 20.26 -31.09
CA LEU A 236 11.31 21.39 -32.01
C LEU A 236 10.26 22.40 -31.52
N ASN A 237 9.33 21.98 -30.66
CA ASN A 237 8.21 22.79 -30.16
C ASN A 237 8.31 23.18 -28.69
N ALA A 238 9.09 22.46 -27.89
CA ALA A 238 9.30 22.61 -26.45
C ALA A 238 9.21 24.07 -25.99
N SER A 239 10.08 24.96 -26.49
CA SER A 239 10.12 26.40 -26.10
C SER A 239 8.82 27.21 -26.34
N LYS A 240 7.87 26.70 -27.13
CA LYS A 240 6.54 27.26 -27.39
C LYS A 240 5.50 26.60 -26.49
N THR A 241 5.53 25.28 -26.38
CA THR A 241 4.73 24.45 -25.46
C THR A 241 4.90 24.91 -24.00
N LEU A 242 6.15 25.09 -23.55
CA LEU A 242 6.51 25.70 -22.25
C LEU A 242 5.78 27.04 -21.99
N LYS A 243 5.71 27.93 -22.98
CA LYS A 243 5.03 29.23 -22.86
C LYS A 243 3.50 29.10 -22.82
N THR A 244 2.95 28.12 -23.53
CA THR A 244 1.51 27.87 -23.61
C THR A 244 1.00 27.21 -22.33
N LEU A 245 1.72 26.23 -21.78
CA LEU A 245 1.39 25.54 -20.52
C LEU A 245 1.68 26.43 -19.28
N GLY A 246 2.80 27.16 -19.27
CA GLY A 246 3.19 28.04 -18.16
C GLY A 246 2.25 29.24 -17.88
N ALA A 247 1.27 29.53 -18.74
CA ALA A 247 0.30 30.60 -18.55
C ALA A 247 -0.89 30.25 -17.60
N GLY A 248 -0.90 29.05 -17.04
CA GLY A 248 -2.08 28.36 -16.49
C GLY A 248 -2.94 29.14 -15.47
N ARG A 249 -2.34 29.83 -14.49
CA ARG A 249 -3.09 30.33 -13.31
C ARG A 249 -4.18 31.36 -13.60
N LYS A 250 -3.98 32.28 -14.56
CA LYS A 250 -5.00 33.30 -14.90
C LYS A 250 -6.07 32.81 -15.89
N GLN A 251 -5.75 31.79 -16.69
CA GLN A 251 -6.64 31.30 -17.75
C GLN A 251 -7.54 30.16 -17.25
N ALA A 252 -7.03 29.26 -16.41
CA ALA A 252 -7.84 28.23 -15.75
C ALA A 252 -8.91 28.84 -14.81
N MET A 253 -8.57 29.93 -14.09
CA MET A 253 -9.57 30.69 -13.31
C MET A 253 -10.66 31.36 -14.17
N ALA A 254 -10.37 31.66 -15.44
CA ALA A 254 -11.35 32.23 -16.37
C ALA A 254 -12.25 31.17 -17.02
N ALA A 255 -11.86 29.88 -16.98
CA ALA A 255 -12.65 28.75 -17.49
C ALA A 255 -13.85 28.35 -16.59
N GLY A 256 -13.98 28.95 -15.40
CA GLY A 256 -15.29 29.12 -14.76
C GLY A 256 -15.78 28.04 -13.79
N LEU A 257 -14.97 27.63 -12.81
CA LEU A 257 -15.46 27.08 -11.52
C LEU A 257 -14.59 27.62 -10.35
N PRO A 258 -15.15 28.33 -9.35
CA PRO A 258 -14.35 28.90 -8.26
C PRO A 258 -13.86 27.83 -7.26
N PRO A 259 -12.56 27.76 -6.92
CA PRO A 259 -12.04 26.80 -5.93
C PRO A 259 -12.62 26.94 -4.51
N GLU A 260 -13.13 28.12 -4.16
CA GLU A 260 -13.59 28.44 -2.81
C GLU A 260 -14.73 27.54 -2.31
N GLN A 261 -15.69 27.14 -3.17
CA GLN A 261 -16.82 26.32 -2.72
C GLN A 261 -16.39 24.90 -2.29
N ASN A 262 -15.46 24.28 -3.01
CA ASN A 262 -14.94 22.95 -2.65
C ASN A 262 -13.98 23.02 -1.45
N GLN A 263 -13.15 24.06 -1.35
CA GLN A 263 -12.30 24.23 -0.16
C GLN A 263 -13.14 24.52 1.10
N LEU A 264 -14.18 25.37 1.02
CA LEU A 264 -15.07 25.64 2.15
C LEU A 264 -15.82 24.38 2.60
N ALA A 265 -16.32 23.56 1.68
CA ALA A 265 -16.96 22.28 2.02
C ALA A 265 -15.98 21.30 2.68
N THR A 266 -14.76 21.17 2.13
CA THR A 266 -13.72 20.26 2.66
C THR A 266 -13.22 20.71 4.03
N VAL A 267 -12.98 22.01 4.22
CA VAL A 267 -12.55 22.59 5.51
C VAL A 267 -13.67 22.51 6.55
N ALA A 268 -14.93 22.73 6.17
CA ALA A 268 -16.07 22.55 7.08
C ALA A 268 -16.20 21.08 7.51
N HIS A 269 -16.04 20.12 6.59
CA HIS A 269 -16.06 18.69 6.90
C HIS A 269 -14.89 18.28 7.81
N ALA A 270 -13.66 18.72 7.52
CA ALA A 270 -12.49 18.46 8.36
C ALA A 270 -12.60 19.11 9.76
N THR A 271 -13.19 20.30 9.86
CA THR A 271 -13.44 20.99 11.14
C THR A 271 -14.50 20.25 11.96
N SER A 272 -15.56 19.78 11.31
CA SER A 272 -16.58 18.93 11.92
C SER A 272 -15.99 17.61 12.45
N LEU A 273 -15.13 16.93 11.68
CA LEU A 273 -14.42 15.74 12.13
C LEU A 273 -13.51 16.04 13.33
N ARG A 274 -12.67 17.08 13.27
CA ARG A 274 -11.75 17.44 14.36
C ARG A 274 -12.48 17.78 15.67
N ALA A 275 -13.58 18.53 15.59
CA ALA A 275 -14.42 18.82 16.76
C ALA A 275 -15.02 17.54 17.37
N ARG A 276 -15.44 16.59 16.53
CA ARG A 276 -16.03 15.32 16.93
C ARG A 276 -15.00 14.34 17.51
N ILE A 277 -13.78 14.32 16.96
CA ILE A 277 -12.63 13.60 17.54
C ILE A 277 -12.27 14.18 18.91
N GLY A 278 -12.23 15.51 19.06
CA GLY A 278 -11.99 16.16 20.35
C GLY A 278 -13.03 15.81 21.43
N GLN A 279 -14.30 15.69 21.04
CA GLN A 279 -15.38 15.23 21.94
C GLN A 279 -15.25 13.75 22.34
N ILE A 280 -14.82 12.88 21.41
CA ILE A 280 -14.62 11.44 21.68
C ILE A 280 -13.43 11.21 22.62
N LEU A 281 -12.38 12.03 22.55
CA LEU A 281 -11.18 11.90 23.37
C LEU A 281 -11.28 12.54 24.77
N GLY A 282 -12.43 13.11 25.14
CA GLY A 282 -12.73 13.52 26.52
C GLY A 282 -11.90 14.67 27.10
N ARG A 283 -11.16 15.43 26.28
CA ARG A 283 -10.26 16.50 26.75
C ARG A 283 -10.98 17.85 26.85
N SER A 284 -11.09 18.37 28.07
CA SER A 284 -11.39 19.79 28.30
C SER A 284 -10.29 20.68 27.72
N SER A 285 -10.65 21.90 27.35
CA SER A 285 -9.80 22.85 26.62
C SER A 285 -8.74 23.51 27.51
N GLU A 286 -7.83 22.73 28.09
CA GLU A 286 -6.72 23.25 28.90
C GLU A 286 -5.53 22.28 28.96
N ASP A 287 -4.99 21.87 27.82
CA ASP A 287 -3.59 21.40 27.75
C ASP A 287 -3.00 21.60 26.34
N ARG A 288 -2.19 22.66 26.20
CA ARG A 288 -1.46 23.00 24.98
C ARG A 288 0.03 23.13 25.32
N ARG A 289 0.73 22.01 25.46
CA ARG A 289 2.21 21.96 25.61
C ARG A 289 2.79 20.59 25.24
N VAL A 290 3.77 20.63 24.33
CA VAL A 290 4.97 19.76 24.21
C VAL A 290 4.81 18.29 23.74
N ARG A 291 5.51 18.00 22.63
CA ARG A 291 6.34 16.84 22.20
C ARG A 291 6.54 15.67 23.21
N ALA A 292 6.96 14.45 22.83
CA ALA A 292 7.09 13.66 21.59
C ALA A 292 7.64 12.27 22.01
N GLY A 293 7.85 11.31 21.08
CA GLY A 293 8.79 10.20 21.31
C GLY A 293 8.18 8.85 21.71
N GLU A 294 7.92 8.04 20.69
CA GLU A 294 8.14 6.58 20.62
C GLU A 294 9.69 6.29 20.57
N PRO A 295 10.22 5.04 20.52
CA PRO A 295 9.72 3.73 21.03
C PRO A 295 10.76 2.57 21.30
N ASP A 296 10.21 1.44 21.76
CA ASP A 296 10.39 -0.01 21.46
C ASP A 296 11.69 -0.77 21.09
N THR A 297 11.77 -2.08 21.47
CA THR A 297 12.49 -3.33 20.97
C THR A 297 13.86 -3.82 21.53
N PRO A 298 14.24 -5.16 21.61
CA PRO A 298 13.57 -6.51 21.54
C PRO A 298 14.24 -7.83 22.21
N GLU A 299 13.81 -9.11 21.92
CA GLU A 299 14.28 -10.53 22.38
C GLU A 299 15.56 -11.14 21.69
N LEU A 300 16.02 -12.44 21.85
CA LEU A 300 16.78 -13.26 20.79
C LEU A 300 16.92 -14.88 20.87
N LEU A 301 16.06 -15.66 20.10
CA LEU A 301 15.95 -17.06 19.39
C LEU A 301 16.53 -18.42 19.92
N THR A 302 16.20 -19.64 19.38
CA THR A 302 16.49 -20.22 18.00
C THR A 302 15.78 -21.57 17.65
N GLU A 303 15.40 -21.77 16.36
CA GLU A 303 15.58 -22.94 15.43
C GLU A 303 15.27 -24.45 15.78
N THR A 304 15.24 -25.47 14.88
CA THR A 304 15.53 -25.62 13.40
C THR A 304 14.76 -26.79 12.71
N ALA A 305 14.81 -26.84 11.37
CA ALA A 305 14.38 -27.97 10.48
C ALA A 305 15.46 -28.26 9.37
N PRO A 306 15.28 -29.17 8.37
CA PRO A 306 16.38 -30.02 7.83
C PRO A 306 17.25 -29.46 6.66
N GLN A 307 18.35 -30.18 6.36
CA GLN A 307 19.59 -29.68 5.74
C GLN A 307 19.72 -29.64 4.19
N PRO A 308 20.57 -28.73 3.66
CA PRO A 308 21.18 -28.77 2.33
C PRO A 308 22.65 -29.29 2.34
N LEU A 309 23.27 -29.38 1.15
CA LEU A 309 24.67 -29.80 0.91
C LEU A 309 25.71 -28.95 1.69
N PRO A 310 26.90 -29.53 2.02
CA PRO A 310 27.83 -28.94 2.98
C PRO A 310 28.41 -27.60 2.51
N ARG A 311 28.01 -26.53 3.19
CA ARG A 311 28.66 -25.21 3.14
C ARG A 311 30.00 -25.24 3.89
N ALA A 312 30.88 -24.29 3.60
CA ALA A 312 32.19 -24.19 4.24
C ALA A 312 32.04 -24.01 5.76
N GLU A 313 32.67 -24.87 6.55
CA GLU A 313 32.72 -24.74 8.01
C GLU A 313 33.61 -23.54 8.41
N ALA A 314 33.17 -22.78 9.40
CA ALA A 314 34.00 -21.72 10.00
C ALA A 314 35.28 -22.34 10.59
N SER A 315 36.43 -21.72 10.35
CA SER A 315 37.72 -22.22 10.85
C SER A 315 37.89 -22.12 12.37
N GLN A 316 37.02 -21.36 13.06
CA GLN A 316 36.97 -21.20 14.51
C GLN A 316 35.51 -21.04 14.99
N PRO A 317 35.17 -21.41 16.24
CA PRO A 317 33.83 -21.22 16.82
C PRO A 317 33.49 -19.75 17.06
N PHE A 318 32.19 -19.42 17.18
CA PHE A 318 31.73 -18.07 17.51
C PHE A 318 32.18 -17.66 18.92
N ASP A 319 32.89 -16.54 19.01
CA ASP A 319 33.25 -15.90 20.27
C ASP A 319 32.29 -14.72 20.57
N PRO A 320 31.36 -14.87 21.54
CA PRO A 320 30.42 -13.81 21.92
C PRO A 320 31.13 -12.64 22.61
N LEU A 321 32.24 -12.86 23.31
CA LEU A 321 32.98 -11.79 23.97
C LEU A 321 33.70 -10.92 22.93
N ALA A 322 34.29 -11.55 21.91
CA ALA A 322 34.83 -10.82 20.76
C ALA A 322 33.73 -10.04 20.02
N ALA A 323 32.57 -10.65 19.75
CA ALA A 323 31.45 -9.97 19.12
C ALA A 323 31.00 -8.73 19.93
N VAL A 324 30.88 -8.83 21.25
CA VAL A 324 30.57 -7.67 22.11
C VAL A 324 31.66 -6.61 22.03
N GLN A 325 32.94 -6.98 22.10
CA GLN A 325 34.06 -6.03 21.95
C GLN A 325 34.02 -5.29 20.61
N TYR A 326 33.76 -5.99 19.51
CA TYR A 326 33.63 -5.41 18.17
C TYR A 326 32.36 -4.55 18.03
N GLY A 327 31.27 -4.90 18.72
CA GLY A 327 30.05 -4.09 18.75
C GLY A 327 30.17 -2.81 19.59
N LEU A 328 30.98 -2.81 20.66
CA LEU A 328 31.28 -1.59 21.44
C LEU A 328 31.98 -0.50 20.62
N PHE A 329 32.77 -0.87 19.60
CA PHE A 329 33.29 0.12 18.65
C PHE A 329 32.17 0.75 17.82
N ILE A 330 31.14 -0.01 17.44
CA ILE A 330 30.02 0.51 16.66
C ILE A 330 29.15 1.43 17.52
N GLU A 331 28.86 1.06 18.77
CA GLU A 331 28.21 1.97 19.74
C GLU A 331 29.01 3.27 19.89
N ALA A 332 30.32 3.20 20.10
CA ALA A 332 31.15 4.40 20.22
C ALA A 332 31.14 5.27 18.95
N VAL A 333 31.08 4.68 17.74
CA VAL A 333 30.89 5.42 16.49
C VAL A 333 29.52 6.09 16.43
N TYR A 334 28.45 5.40 16.86
CA TYR A 334 27.12 6.02 16.98
C TYR A 334 27.13 7.16 18.02
N SER A 335 27.72 6.99 19.20
CA SER A 335 27.87 8.04 20.22
C SER A 335 28.65 9.25 19.70
N MET A 336 29.74 9.03 18.97
CA MET A 336 30.51 10.09 18.30
C MET A 336 29.67 10.85 17.27
N TYR A 337 28.84 10.15 16.50
CA TYR A 337 27.95 10.74 15.53
C TYR A 337 26.82 11.53 16.22
N TYR A 338 26.06 10.92 17.14
CA TYR A 338 24.94 11.58 17.84
C TYR A 338 25.38 12.80 18.68
N ALA A 339 26.62 12.83 19.18
CA ALA A 339 27.18 13.99 19.88
C ALA A 339 27.37 15.21 18.96
N GLU A 340 27.80 15.01 17.71
CA GLU A 340 28.05 16.08 16.73
C GLU A 340 27.65 15.63 15.30
N PRO A 341 26.35 15.47 14.96
CA PRO A 341 25.91 14.79 13.73
C PRO A 341 26.38 15.44 12.42
N THR A 342 26.58 16.76 12.45
CA THR A 342 27.05 17.57 11.32
C THR A 342 28.57 17.74 11.27
N ASN A 343 29.32 17.24 12.27
CA ASN A 343 30.78 17.24 12.23
C ASN A 343 31.26 15.95 11.55
N PRO A 344 32.00 16.02 10.43
CA PRO A 344 32.53 14.83 9.77
C PRO A 344 33.78 14.27 10.47
N THR A 345 34.33 14.98 11.46
CA THR A 345 35.45 14.60 12.32
C THR A 345 35.13 14.79 13.81
N PRO A 346 34.11 14.10 14.36
CA PRO A 346 33.71 14.27 15.76
C PRO A 346 34.75 13.70 16.72
N PRO A 347 34.96 14.30 17.90
CA PRO A 347 35.89 13.78 18.90
C PRO A 347 35.37 12.46 19.51
N PRO A 348 36.28 11.55 19.93
CA PRO A 348 35.89 10.30 20.57
C PRO A 348 35.20 10.57 21.92
N GLN A 349 34.08 9.88 22.14
CA GLN A 349 33.26 9.99 23.35
C GLN A 349 33.81 9.08 24.49
N PRO A 350 33.36 9.26 25.75
CA PRO A 350 33.94 8.54 26.90
C PRO A 350 33.77 7.01 26.88
N ASP A 351 32.85 6.50 26.06
CA ASP A 351 32.57 5.09 25.79
C ASP A 351 33.49 4.47 24.71
N PHE A 352 34.31 5.27 24.03
CA PHE A 352 35.29 4.78 23.05
C PHE A 352 36.28 3.79 23.71
N PRO A 353 36.50 2.59 23.12
CA PRO A 353 37.31 1.54 23.76
C PRO A 353 38.70 1.99 24.20
N SER A 354 38.90 2.08 25.52
CA SER A 354 40.09 2.70 26.14
C SER A 354 41.42 1.96 25.93
N SER A 355 41.37 0.72 25.45
CA SER A 355 42.53 -0.06 24.99
C SER A 355 42.99 0.30 23.57
N PHE A 356 42.25 1.18 22.89
CA PHE A 356 42.50 1.66 21.53
C PHE A 356 42.55 3.19 21.49
N ARG A 357 43.25 3.71 20.48
CA ARG A 357 43.23 5.14 20.13
C ARG A 357 42.55 5.33 18.78
N LEU A 358 41.75 6.39 18.68
CA LEU A 358 41.27 6.88 17.38
C LEU A 358 42.47 7.27 16.52
N LEU A 359 42.52 6.77 15.28
CA LEU A 359 43.61 7.00 14.33
C LEU A 359 43.15 7.82 13.13
N ALA A 360 41.94 7.53 12.64
CA ALA A 360 41.32 8.22 11.52
C ALA A 360 39.79 8.16 11.61
N TRP A 361 39.14 9.16 10.99
CA TRP A 361 37.71 9.12 10.70
C TRP A 361 37.48 8.50 9.31
N VAL A 362 36.38 7.78 9.16
CA VAL A 362 35.82 7.35 7.89
C VAL A 362 34.62 8.23 7.59
N GLN A 363 34.64 8.84 6.42
CA GLN A 363 33.59 9.69 5.90
C GLN A 363 33.07 9.12 4.59
N MET A 364 31.86 9.48 4.22
CA MET A 364 31.35 9.28 2.86
C MET A 364 30.39 10.41 2.53
N SER A 365 30.27 10.78 1.26
CA SER A 365 29.17 11.64 0.82
C SER A 365 27.91 10.79 0.80
N ASP A 366 26.92 11.21 1.57
CA ASP A 366 25.55 10.72 1.42
C ASP A 366 25.01 11.16 0.05
N PHE A 367 23.95 10.50 -0.43
CA PHE A 367 23.27 10.88 -1.69
C PHE A 367 21.77 11.08 -1.47
N THR A 368 21.40 11.68 -0.35
CA THR A 368 20.11 12.37 -0.23
C THR A 368 20.10 13.59 -1.16
N LEU A 369 18.97 13.84 -1.82
CA LEU A 369 18.81 14.65 -3.05
C LEU A 369 19.32 16.12 -3.03
N VAL A 370 19.87 16.63 -1.92
CA VAL A 370 20.36 18.02 -1.80
C VAL A 370 21.75 18.16 -1.13
N GLU A 371 22.23 17.21 -0.32
CA GLU A 371 23.53 17.34 0.38
C GLU A 371 24.65 16.50 -0.22
N THR A 372 25.77 17.15 -0.56
CA THR A 372 27.02 16.50 -1.03
C THR A 372 28.14 16.53 0.02
N SER A 373 27.83 17.05 1.21
CA SER A 373 28.73 17.14 2.36
C SER A 373 29.18 15.75 2.82
N PRO A 374 30.50 15.50 2.99
CA PRO A 374 30.97 14.29 3.64
C PRO A 374 30.40 14.22 5.06
N GLN A 375 29.80 13.10 5.43
CA GLN A 375 29.34 12.82 6.79
C GLN A 375 30.21 11.77 7.46
N PHE A 376 30.26 11.80 8.80
CA PHE A 376 30.99 10.81 9.60
C PHE A 376 30.24 9.48 9.67
N TYR A 377 30.88 8.39 9.22
CA TYR A 377 30.28 7.05 9.13
C TYR A 377 31.10 5.93 9.78
N GLY A 378 32.30 6.23 10.30
CA GLY A 378 33.12 5.22 10.96
C GLY A 378 34.48 5.70 11.42
N VAL A 379 35.28 4.80 11.98
CA VAL A 379 36.64 5.09 12.46
C VAL A 379 37.60 3.97 12.07
N VAL A 380 38.88 4.34 11.96
CA VAL A 380 39.96 3.37 12.16
C VAL A 380 40.60 3.65 13.51
N ALA A 381 40.71 2.61 14.33
CA ALA A 381 41.34 2.64 15.64
C ALA A 381 42.59 1.74 15.66
N GLN A 382 43.57 2.07 16.49
CA GLN A 382 44.78 1.26 16.69
C GLN A 382 44.90 0.85 18.16
N SER A 383 45.26 -0.40 18.43
CA SER A 383 45.46 -0.86 19.80
C SER A 383 46.66 -0.17 20.45
N ILE A 384 46.49 0.25 21.69
CA ILE A 384 47.54 0.88 22.52
C ILE A 384 48.51 -0.20 23.03
N THR A 385 48.02 -1.41 23.29
CA THR A 385 48.80 -2.54 23.81
C THR A 385 49.50 -3.36 22.72
N ASP A 386 48.93 -3.43 21.52
CA ASP A 386 49.56 -4.08 20.36
C ASP A 386 49.46 -3.21 19.09
N PRO A 387 50.46 -2.36 18.79
CA PRO A 387 50.37 -1.40 17.68
C PRO A 387 50.35 -2.05 16.28
N THR A 388 50.45 -3.39 16.17
CA THR A 388 50.18 -4.12 14.92
C THR A 388 48.71 -4.44 14.69
N LYS A 389 47.81 -4.19 15.66
CA LYS A 389 46.37 -4.42 15.53
C LYS A 389 45.58 -3.14 15.31
N PHE A 390 44.73 -3.17 14.29
CA PHE A 390 43.84 -2.10 13.88
C PHE A 390 42.40 -2.61 13.84
N VAL A 391 41.44 -1.73 14.07
CA VAL A 391 40.00 -2.02 13.92
C VAL A 391 39.39 -0.97 12.99
N LEU A 392 38.69 -1.42 11.95
CA LEU A 392 37.79 -0.59 11.14
C LEU A 392 36.37 -0.80 11.66
N ALA A 393 35.74 0.27 12.15
CA ALA A 393 34.37 0.25 12.65
C ALA A 393 33.46 1.18 11.84
N LEU A 394 32.36 0.67 11.29
CA LEU A 394 31.40 1.43 10.48
C LEU A 394 29.99 1.38 11.08
N ARG A 395 29.32 2.55 11.19
CA ARG A 395 27.90 2.63 11.58
C ARG A 395 26.96 2.46 10.38
N GLY A 396 25.69 2.24 10.68
CA GLY A 396 24.58 2.44 9.75
C GLY A 396 24.03 3.87 9.76
N THR A 397 22.92 4.07 9.04
CA THR A 397 22.10 5.28 9.05
C THR A 397 21.23 5.40 10.31
N GLU A 398 20.63 6.57 10.54
CA GLU A 398 19.71 6.82 11.67
C GLU A 398 18.31 6.21 11.45
N SER A 399 17.82 6.25 10.22
CA SER A 399 16.56 5.63 9.78
C SER A 399 16.85 4.47 8.82
N PRO A 400 17.08 3.23 9.30
CA PRO A 400 17.48 2.10 8.46
C PRO A 400 16.44 1.71 7.41
N ILE A 401 15.16 1.99 7.68
CA ILE A 401 14.05 1.63 6.79
C ILE A 401 13.78 2.72 5.76
N GLU A 402 13.78 4.00 6.15
CA GLU A 402 13.84 5.08 5.14
C GLU A 402 15.11 4.96 4.29
N TRP A 403 16.24 4.53 4.86
CA TRP A 403 17.46 4.26 4.08
C TRP A 403 17.33 3.01 3.20
N PHE A 404 16.62 1.98 3.64
CA PHE A 404 16.34 0.80 2.82
C PHE A 404 15.58 1.22 1.55
N ASP A 405 14.52 2.01 1.71
CA ASP A 405 13.70 2.54 0.62
C ASP A 405 14.49 3.51 -0.28
N ASN A 406 15.32 4.39 0.31
CA ASN A 406 16.08 5.42 -0.43
C ASN A 406 17.39 4.94 -1.09
N PHE A 407 17.98 3.81 -0.67
CA PHE A 407 19.34 3.43 -1.10
C PHE A 407 19.55 1.95 -1.43
N THR A 408 18.56 1.07 -1.29
CA THR A 408 18.67 -0.31 -1.79
C THR A 408 18.11 -0.45 -3.21
N SER A 409 18.78 0.17 -4.17
CA SER A 409 18.51 -0.15 -5.57
C SER A 409 18.68 -1.65 -5.81
N ILE A 410 17.57 -2.33 -6.09
CA ILE A 410 17.54 -3.78 -6.36
C ILE A 410 18.36 -4.17 -7.59
N ILE A 411 18.72 -3.18 -8.42
CA ILE A 411 19.61 -3.30 -9.57
C ILE A 411 21.01 -3.74 -9.09
N LYS A 412 21.46 -4.86 -9.65
CA LYS A 412 22.82 -5.36 -9.46
C LYS A 412 23.76 -4.82 -10.53
N VAL A 413 24.89 -4.28 -10.12
CA VAL A 413 25.99 -3.87 -11.02
C VAL A 413 27.21 -4.78 -10.81
N PRO A 414 28.03 -5.02 -11.84
CA PRO A 414 29.25 -5.80 -11.69
C PRO A 414 30.14 -5.22 -10.58
N PHE A 415 30.59 -6.06 -9.65
CA PHE A 415 31.49 -5.58 -8.60
C PHE A 415 32.82 -5.16 -9.22
N LYS A 416 33.40 -4.06 -8.69
CA LYS A 416 34.61 -3.44 -9.22
C LYS A 416 35.84 -4.35 -9.28
N VAL A 417 35.87 -5.42 -8.47
CA VAL A 417 36.90 -6.46 -8.56
C VAL A 417 36.49 -7.47 -9.64
N PRO A 418 37.25 -7.60 -10.75
CA PRO A 418 36.84 -8.45 -11.86
C PRO A 418 36.61 -9.91 -11.46
N GLY A 419 35.54 -10.50 -12.00
CA GLY A 419 35.20 -11.92 -11.76
C GLY A 419 34.57 -12.23 -10.40
N CYS A 420 34.26 -11.22 -9.58
CA CYS A 420 33.67 -11.40 -8.24
C CYS A 420 32.15 -11.12 -8.20
N GLY A 421 31.42 -11.42 -9.28
CA GLY A 421 29.96 -11.29 -9.35
C GLY A 421 29.47 -9.84 -9.39
N SER A 422 28.22 -9.66 -8.96
CA SER A 422 27.49 -8.38 -8.98
C SER A 422 27.00 -8.01 -7.59
N VAL A 423 26.92 -6.72 -7.30
CA VAL A 423 26.51 -6.14 -6.00
C VAL A 423 25.38 -5.12 -6.19
N SER A 424 24.65 -4.78 -5.13
CA SER A 424 23.66 -3.69 -5.19
C SER A 424 24.30 -2.39 -5.66
N TYR A 425 23.65 -1.72 -6.61
CA TYR A 425 24.09 -0.44 -7.16
C TYR A 425 24.23 0.63 -6.08
N GLY A 426 23.29 0.71 -5.13
CA GLY A 426 23.34 1.67 -4.03
C GLY A 426 24.57 1.47 -3.15
N PHE A 427 24.87 0.22 -2.77
CA PHE A 427 26.05 -0.10 -1.95
C PHE A 427 27.35 0.20 -2.71
N SER A 428 27.41 -0.13 -4.00
CA SER A 428 28.59 0.19 -4.83
C SER A 428 28.84 1.69 -4.93
N ARG A 429 27.79 2.49 -5.14
CA ARG A 429 27.92 3.96 -5.26
C ARG A 429 28.33 4.65 -3.96
N ILE A 430 27.81 4.20 -2.82
CA ILE A 430 28.22 4.71 -1.51
C ILE A 430 29.67 4.28 -1.22
N TYR A 431 30.03 3.03 -1.51
CA TYR A 431 31.38 2.51 -1.31
C TYR A 431 32.45 3.31 -2.08
N GLU A 432 32.11 3.83 -3.25
CA GLU A 432 32.99 4.67 -4.09
C GLU A 432 33.23 6.09 -3.55
N THR A 433 32.39 6.61 -2.63
CA THR A 433 32.61 7.92 -1.99
C THR A 433 33.35 7.84 -0.66
N MET A 434 33.62 6.65 -0.14
CA MET A 434 34.27 6.47 1.17
C MET A 434 35.70 7.04 1.20
N GLU A 435 35.95 7.85 2.21
CA GLU A 435 37.17 8.64 2.40
C GLU A 435 37.71 8.49 3.83
N ILE A 436 39.03 8.30 3.95
CA ILE A 436 39.71 8.21 5.26
C ILE A 436 40.43 9.52 5.56
N ILE A 437 40.16 10.09 6.72
CA ILE A 437 40.82 11.28 7.25
C ILE A 437 41.73 10.88 8.41
N ASP A 438 43.04 10.84 8.17
CA ASP A 438 44.06 10.55 9.19
C ASP A 438 44.11 11.66 10.23
N ALA A 439 43.77 11.34 11.48
CA ALA A 439 43.68 12.28 12.58
C ALA A 439 45.05 12.64 13.18
N THR A 440 46.06 11.80 12.96
CA THR A 440 47.33 11.83 13.71
C THR A 440 48.57 11.73 12.80
N PRO A 441 48.63 12.44 11.66
CA PRO A 441 49.70 12.23 10.66
C PRO A 441 51.10 12.33 11.29
N PRO A 442 52.00 11.36 11.06
CA PRO A 442 53.31 11.35 11.67
C PRO A 442 54.10 12.63 11.38
N ALA A 443 54.74 13.19 12.42
CA ALA A 443 55.45 14.48 12.35
C ALA A 443 56.53 14.60 11.24
N ARG A 444 56.94 13.46 10.65
CA ARG A 444 57.85 13.39 9.50
C ARG A 444 57.28 14.02 8.21
N VAL A 445 55.97 14.24 8.11
CA VAL A 445 55.31 14.77 6.90
C VAL A 445 55.15 16.30 6.93
N GLY A 446 55.46 16.97 8.05
CA GLY A 446 55.41 18.44 8.18
C GLY A 446 54.01 19.06 8.22
N LEU A 447 52.96 18.28 7.94
CA LEU A 447 51.56 18.67 8.07
C LEU A 447 51.14 18.72 9.55
N ARG A 448 50.33 19.72 9.92
CA ARG A 448 49.66 19.81 11.23
C ARG A 448 48.14 19.84 11.01
N GLY A 449 47.42 18.90 11.63
CA GLY A 449 45.97 18.75 11.50
C GLY A 449 45.57 17.49 10.70
N PRO A 450 44.26 17.19 10.59
CA PRO A 450 43.76 16.02 9.88
C PRO A 450 44.13 16.01 8.39
N VAL A 451 44.33 14.82 7.80
CA VAL A 451 44.78 14.66 6.41
C VAL A 451 43.93 13.62 5.67
N SER A 452 43.27 14.05 4.59
CA SER A 452 42.60 13.15 3.64
C SER A 452 43.57 12.17 2.99
N LEU A 453 43.15 10.91 2.90
CA LEU A 453 43.85 9.85 2.19
C LEU A 453 43.29 9.56 0.81
N ARG A 454 42.26 10.26 0.32
CA ARG A 454 41.58 9.97 -0.96
C ARG A 454 42.51 9.83 -2.17
N ALA A 455 43.62 10.58 -2.17
CA ALA A 455 44.68 10.48 -3.18
C ALA A 455 45.39 9.10 -3.25
N ALA A 456 45.20 8.23 -2.27
CA ALA A 456 45.71 6.85 -2.27
C ALA A 456 44.87 5.88 -3.12
N GLY A 457 43.67 6.27 -3.57
CA GLY A 457 42.83 5.48 -4.46
C GLY A 457 41.55 4.95 -3.78
N SER A 458 41.22 3.69 -4.03
CA SER A 458 40.01 3.04 -3.48
C SER A 458 40.02 3.01 -1.95
N PHE A 459 38.86 2.80 -1.33
CA PHE A 459 38.75 2.76 0.13
C PHE A 459 39.69 1.72 0.78
N SER A 460 39.89 0.53 0.17
CA SER A 460 40.92 -0.40 0.66
C SER A 460 42.35 0.11 0.50
N GLN A 461 42.66 0.82 -0.57
CA GLN A 461 43.98 1.42 -0.79
C GLN A 461 44.26 2.58 0.19
N GLN A 462 43.23 3.37 0.53
CA GLN A 462 43.28 4.38 1.60
C GLN A 462 43.52 3.74 2.97
N THR A 463 42.79 2.67 3.30
CA THR A 463 42.95 1.92 4.56
C THR A 463 44.37 1.35 4.67
N ALA A 464 44.86 0.75 3.58
CA ALA A 464 46.22 0.24 3.49
C ALA A 464 47.28 1.34 3.59
N ALA A 465 47.02 2.56 3.08
CA ALA A 465 47.91 3.70 3.26
C ALA A 465 47.96 4.18 4.73
N LEU A 466 46.81 4.21 5.43
CA LEU A 466 46.73 4.55 6.85
C LEU A 466 47.49 3.54 7.72
N VAL A 467 47.19 2.25 7.55
CA VAL A 467 47.81 1.16 8.33
C VAL A 467 49.32 1.14 8.09
N ARG A 468 49.81 1.26 6.84
CA ARG A 468 51.26 1.34 6.55
C ARG A 468 51.95 2.58 7.14
N ARG A 469 51.23 3.68 7.32
CA ARG A 469 51.74 4.94 7.90
C ARG A 469 51.92 4.85 9.42
N HIS A 470 51.09 4.05 10.08
CA HIS A 470 50.97 3.99 11.55
C HIS A 470 51.40 2.66 12.18
N ALA A 471 51.63 1.63 11.37
CA ALA A 471 52.22 0.37 11.82
C ALA A 471 53.66 0.59 12.34
N PRO A 472 54.09 -0.17 13.36
CA PRO A 472 55.48 -0.12 13.81
C PRO A 472 56.42 -0.57 12.70
N PRO A 473 57.64 0.00 12.59
CA PRO A 473 58.62 -0.46 11.62
C PRO A 473 58.98 -1.93 11.90
N GLN A 474 58.86 -2.80 10.89
CA GLN A 474 59.19 -4.21 11.05
C GLN A 474 60.65 -4.37 11.51
N PRO A 475 60.93 -5.24 12.51
CA PRO A 475 62.27 -5.47 12.99
C PRO A 475 63.13 -6.11 11.89
N ARG A 476 64.21 -5.42 11.49
CA ARG A 476 65.23 -5.99 10.60
C ARG A 476 66.15 -6.92 11.39
N GLY A 477 65.72 -8.16 11.59
CA GLY A 477 66.50 -9.19 12.31
C GLY A 477 65.84 -10.58 12.22
N VAL A 478 66.65 -11.64 12.29
CA VAL A 478 66.24 -13.01 11.92
C VAL A 478 65.51 -13.78 13.04
N GLU A 479 65.43 -13.23 14.26
CA GLU A 479 64.98 -13.97 15.46
C GLU A 479 63.66 -13.50 16.09
N ALA A 480 62.92 -12.59 15.45
CA ALA A 480 61.55 -12.25 15.86
C ALA A 480 60.55 -12.80 14.84
N ALA A 481 59.59 -13.62 15.30
CA ALA A 481 58.49 -14.07 14.46
C ALA A 481 57.75 -12.84 13.89
N PRO A 482 57.42 -12.82 12.58
CA PRO A 482 56.78 -11.66 11.96
C PRO A 482 55.41 -11.43 12.59
N ARG A 483 55.29 -10.35 13.37
CA ARG A 483 53.97 -9.81 13.75
C ARG A 483 53.37 -9.18 12.51
N PHE A 484 52.48 -9.92 11.86
CA PHE A 484 51.69 -9.40 10.75
C PHE A 484 50.77 -8.30 11.26
N THR A 485 50.87 -7.11 10.65
CA THR A 485 49.90 -6.04 10.88
C THR A 485 48.55 -6.48 10.33
N SER A 486 47.52 -6.51 11.16
CA SER A 486 46.17 -6.88 10.76
C SER A 486 45.18 -5.74 10.98
N ILE A 487 44.09 -5.79 10.22
CA ILE A 487 42.91 -4.97 10.47
C ILE A 487 41.68 -5.87 10.60
N ASP A 488 41.04 -5.79 11.76
CA ASP A 488 39.77 -6.47 12.01
C ASP A 488 38.64 -5.51 11.64
N VAL A 489 37.52 -6.04 11.15
CA VAL A 489 36.41 -5.22 10.64
C VAL A 489 35.15 -5.50 11.43
N THR A 490 34.46 -4.45 11.84
CA THR A 490 33.18 -4.51 12.54
C THR A 490 32.20 -3.48 11.97
N ALA A 491 30.96 -3.87 11.72
CA ALA A 491 29.98 -2.91 11.21
C ALA A 491 28.51 -3.30 11.44
N HIS A 492 27.63 -2.31 11.39
CA HIS A 492 26.18 -2.47 11.58
C HIS A 492 25.39 -1.95 10.38
N SER A 493 24.26 -2.60 10.02
CA SER A 493 23.30 -2.12 9.02
C SER A 493 23.94 -1.90 7.64
N LEU A 494 23.71 -0.75 6.98
CA LEU A 494 24.45 -0.24 5.82
C LEU A 494 25.96 -0.45 5.96
N GLY A 495 26.53 -0.17 7.13
CA GLY A 495 27.95 -0.37 7.41
C GLY A 495 28.38 -1.83 7.20
N GLY A 496 27.50 -2.80 7.49
CA GLY A 496 27.72 -4.22 7.23
C GLY A 496 27.89 -4.53 5.74
N ALA A 497 27.10 -3.89 4.88
CA ALA A 497 27.25 -4.00 3.43
C ALA A 497 28.57 -3.39 2.95
N LEU A 498 28.91 -2.17 3.41
CA LEU A 498 30.15 -1.49 3.05
C LEU A 498 31.41 -2.22 3.56
N ALA A 499 31.34 -2.78 4.77
CA ALA A 499 32.40 -3.62 5.34
C ALA A 499 32.61 -4.90 4.52
N THR A 500 31.53 -5.52 4.03
CA THR A 500 31.58 -6.70 3.17
C THR A 500 32.26 -6.40 1.83
N LEU A 501 31.90 -5.27 1.18
CA LEU A 501 32.57 -4.79 -0.03
C LEU A 501 34.07 -4.51 0.22
N TYR A 502 34.40 -3.85 1.33
CA TYR A 502 35.79 -3.59 1.74
C TYR A 502 36.59 -4.88 1.95
N VAL A 503 36.04 -5.86 2.67
CA VAL A 503 36.74 -7.11 2.97
C VAL A 503 37.06 -7.89 1.70
N LEU A 504 36.13 -7.93 0.73
CA LEU A 504 36.39 -8.57 -0.56
C LEU A 504 37.43 -7.81 -1.40
N GLU A 505 37.32 -6.48 -1.51
CA GLU A 505 38.30 -5.65 -2.23
C GLU A 505 39.70 -5.83 -1.62
N ASN A 506 39.84 -5.59 -0.32
CA ASN A 506 41.11 -5.66 0.41
C ASN A 506 41.81 -7.02 0.30
N ALA A 507 41.06 -8.12 0.36
CA ALA A 507 41.61 -9.47 0.27
C ALA A 507 41.98 -9.87 -1.17
N LYS A 508 41.14 -9.57 -2.18
CA LYS A 508 41.46 -9.86 -3.59
C LYS A 508 42.58 -8.98 -4.13
N GLU A 509 42.75 -7.77 -3.57
CA GLU A 509 43.83 -6.85 -3.89
C GLU A 509 45.13 -7.05 -3.07
N ASP A 510 45.19 -8.08 -2.20
CA ASP A 510 46.32 -8.45 -1.34
C ASP A 510 46.96 -7.26 -0.58
N LYS A 511 46.13 -6.51 0.17
CA LYS A 511 46.52 -5.22 0.77
C LYS A 511 46.97 -5.31 2.23
N ILE A 512 46.11 -5.80 3.12
CA ILE A 512 46.36 -5.98 4.56
C ILE A 512 45.70 -7.30 4.98
N PRO A 513 46.33 -8.15 5.80
CA PRO A 513 45.67 -9.26 6.45
C PRO A 513 44.39 -8.84 7.21
N ASN A 514 43.24 -9.22 6.70
CA ASN A 514 41.91 -9.01 7.27
C ASN A 514 41.32 -10.33 7.74
N GLN A 515 41.70 -10.77 8.94
CA GLN A 515 41.42 -12.13 9.43
C GLN A 515 40.00 -12.30 9.99
N VAL A 516 39.34 -11.19 10.33
CA VAL A 516 38.08 -11.17 11.09
C VAL A 516 37.12 -10.11 10.53
N LEU A 517 35.86 -10.51 10.32
CA LEU A 517 34.71 -9.64 10.06
C LEU A 517 33.55 -10.02 10.98
N TYR A 518 33.07 -9.07 11.78
CA TYR A 518 31.79 -9.17 12.50
C TYR A 518 30.80 -8.15 11.92
N THR A 519 29.66 -8.59 11.40
CA THR A 519 28.59 -7.70 10.96
C THR A 519 27.32 -7.93 11.75
N PHE A 520 26.63 -6.84 12.10
CA PHE A 520 25.36 -6.84 12.81
C PHE A 520 24.30 -6.26 11.88
N ALA A 521 23.11 -6.84 11.80
CA ALA A 521 22.03 -6.33 10.96
C ALA A 521 22.38 -6.16 9.46
N SER A 522 23.33 -6.94 8.94
CA SER A 522 23.85 -6.74 7.58
C SER A 522 22.87 -7.26 6.51
N PRO A 523 22.45 -6.41 5.55
CA PRO A 523 21.66 -6.86 4.41
C PRO A 523 22.46 -7.75 3.45
N MET A 524 21.79 -8.35 2.47
CA MET A 524 22.41 -9.11 1.38
C MET A 524 23.10 -8.17 0.39
N VAL A 525 24.40 -8.40 0.13
CA VAL A 525 25.26 -7.41 -0.56
C VAL A 525 25.34 -7.60 -2.07
N GLY A 526 25.28 -8.85 -2.54
CA GLY A 526 25.44 -9.20 -3.95
C GLY A 526 24.86 -10.55 -4.32
N ASP A 527 25.14 -10.99 -5.54
CA ASP A 527 24.68 -12.26 -6.08
C ASP A 527 25.44 -13.49 -5.54
N GLU A 528 25.03 -14.68 -5.96
CA GLU A 528 25.66 -15.95 -5.59
C GLU A 528 27.15 -16.03 -6.01
N THR A 529 27.55 -15.34 -7.09
CA THR A 529 28.96 -15.30 -7.52
C THR A 529 29.78 -14.42 -6.58
N PHE A 530 29.24 -13.29 -6.14
CA PHE A 530 29.84 -12.43 -5.12
C PHE A 530 29.97 -13.17 -3.79
N ALA A 531 28.91 -13.85 -3.33
CA ALA A 531 28.93 -14.63 -2.09
C ALA A 531 29.96 -15.77 -2.14
N THR A 532 29.98 -16.54 -3.23
CA THR A 532 30.98 -17.60 -3.44
C THR A 532 32.42 -17.03 -3.45
N ALA A 533 32.63 -15.87 -4.08
CA ALA A 533 33.94 -15.23 -4.13
C ALA A 533 34.42 -14.70 -2.77
N PHE A 534 33.49 -14.35 -1.88
CA PHE A 534 33.72 -13.92 -0.50
C PHE A 534 34.00 -15.11 0.44
N ASP A 535 33.16 -16.14 0.44
CA ASP A 535 33.33 -17.30 1.33
C ASP A 535 34.64 -18.06 1.00
N ALA A 536 35.08 -18.02 -0.26
CA ALA A 536 36.37 -18.55 -0.69
C ALA A 536 37.61 -17.80 -0.17
N LEU A 537 37.46 -16.70 0.59
CA LEU A 537 38.59 -15.97 1.19
C LEU A 537 39.18 -16.66 2.43
N GLY A 538 38.42 -17.54 3.10
CA GLY A 538 38.90 -18.29 4.28
C GLY A 538 39.11 -17.45 5.55
N LEU A 539 38.51 -16.26 5.65
CA LEU A 539 38.54 -15.40 6.84
C LEU A 539 37.44 -15.77 7.85
N THR A 540 37.59 -15.35 9.11
CA THR A 540 36.58 -15.57 10.16
C THR A 540 35.47 -14.54 10.00
N SER A 541 34.36 -14.91 9.39
CA SER A 541 33.23 -14.00 9.11
C SER A 541 31.96 -14.43 9.85
N TRP A 542 31.46 -13.57 10.72
CA TRP A 542 30.22 -13.76 11.47
C TRP A 542 29.21 -12.65 11.15
N ARG A 543 28.04 -13.06 10.68
CA ARG A 543 26.86 -12.20 10.48
C ARG A 543 25.91 -12.45 11.63
N ILE A 544 25.90 -11.56 12.63
CA ILE A 544 24.87 -11.56 13.66
C ILE A 544 23.59 -11.02 13.03
N VAL A 545 22.52 -11.83 13.05
CA VAL A 545 21.20 -11.44 12.56
C VAL A 545 20.16 -11.44 13.67
N ASN A 546 19.09 -10.69 13.44
CA ASN A 546 17.95 -10.56 14.34
C ASN A 546 16.68 -10.91 13.56
N GLU A 547 15.94 -11.93 13.98
CA GLU A 547 14.90 -12.56 13.15
C GLU A 547 13.74 -11.62 12.72
N PRO A 548 13.16 -10.75 13.58
CA PRO A 548 12.21 -9.72 13.17
C PRO A 548 12.85 -8.41 12.67
N ASP A 549 14.18 -8.29 12.70
CA ASP A 549 14.86 -7.22 11.95
C ASP A 549 14.75 -7.54 10.45
N LEU A 550 14.13 -6.63 9.71
CA LEU A 550 13.85 -6.85 8.30
C LEU A 550 15.08 -6.57 7.42
N VAL A 551 16.07 -5.83 7.91
CA VAL A 551 17.22 -5.40 7.09
C VAL A 551 18.12 -6.56 6.66
N PRO A 552 18.47 -7.56 7.50
CA PRO A 552 19.16 -8.77 7.05
C PRO A 552 18.46 -9.48 5.88
N ASN A 553 17.13 -9.54 5.90
CA ASN A 553 16.34 -10.28 4.92
C ASN A 553 16.30 -9.63 3.52
N ALA A 554 16.88 -8.44 3.36
CA ALA A 554 16.72 -7.60 2.18
C ALA A 554 18.05 -7.42 1.40
N PRO A 555 18.02 -7.19 0.06
CA PRO A 555 16.85 -7.10 -0.83
C PRO A 555 16.12 -8.44 -1.09
N GLY A 556 16.66 -9.56 -0.58
CA GLY A 556 15.98 -10.85 -0.57
C GLY A 556 16.43 -11.83 -1.64
N GLU A 557 16.44 -13.12 -1.30
CA GLU A 557 16.98 -14.17 -2.18
C GLU A 557 16.21 -14.34 -3.50
N ILE A 558 14.91 -13.99 -3.52
CA ILE A 558 14.06 -14.06 -4.72
C ILE A 558 14.56 -13.11 -5.82
N LEU A 559 15.21 -12.00 -5.45
CA LEU A 559 15.85 -11.07 -6.38
C LEU A 559 17.27 -11.54 -6.79
N GLY A 560 17.66 -12.76 -6.43
CA GLY A 560 18.96 -13.36 -6.74
C GLY A 560 20.12 -12.68 -6.00
N TYR A 561 19.87 -12.19 -4.79
CA TYR A 561 20.90 -11.83 -3.82
C TYR A 561 21.20 -13.02 -2.91
N LYS A 562 22.40 -13.07 -2.33
CA LYS A 562 22.80 -14.08 -1.35
C LYS A 562 23.60 -13.46 -0.20
N HIS A 563 23.42 -14.03 0.98
CA HIS A 563 24.27 -13.72 2.12
C HIS A 563 25.68 -14.30 1.96
N VAL A 564 26.64 -13.65 2.63
CA VAL A 564 28.03 -14.08 2.73
C VAL A 564 28.38 -14.33 4.20
N GLY A 565 29.36 -15.19 4.46
CA GLY A 565 29.80 -15.50 5.82
C GLY A 565 28.78 -16.30 6.64
N VAL A 566 29.19 -16.69 7.84
CA VAL A 566 28.41 -17.60 8.69
C VAL A 566 27.42 -16.82 9.54
N GLU A 567 26.17 -17.29 9.56
CA GLU A 567 25.11 -16.70 10.36
C GLU A 567 25.27 -17.07 11.84
N GLN A 568 25.15 -16.07 12.72
CA GLN A 568 24.84 -16.26 14.13
C GLN A 568 23.49 -15.62 14.38
N ALA A 569 22.44 -16.41 14.18
CA ALA A 569 21.07 -15.95 14.35
C ALA A 569 20.74 -15.73 15.82
N TYR A 570 19.91 -14.72 16.07
CA TYR A 570 19.00 -14.76 17.18
C TYR A 570 17.57 -14.09 16.80
N ASN A 571 16.48 -14.00 17.65
CA ASN A 571 15.03 -13.56 17.40
C ASN A 571 14.72 -12.18 17.99
N SER A 572 13.56 -11.53 17.88
CA SER A 572 13.34 -10.38 18.76
C SER A 572 11.90 -9.91 19.09
N ILE A 573 11.06 -10.74 19.73
CA ILE A 573 9.86 -10.28 20.45
C ILE A 573 9.96 -10.52 21.99
N GLY A 574 10.49 -9.57 22.81
CA GLY A 574 10.37 -9.67 24.29
C GLY A 574 11.55 -9.42 25.27
N ILE A 575 12.81 -9.15 24.87
CA ILE A 575 13.83 -8.55 25.80
C ILE A 575 13.75 -7.01 25.79
N ALA A 576 13.10 -6.45 24.80
CA ALA A 576 12.59 -5.09 24.76
C ALA A 576 11.39 -5.06 23.77
N GLN A 577 10.72 -3.91 23.54
CA GLN A 577 9.30 -3.85 23.12
C GLN A 577 9.01 -4.34 21.65
N SER A 578 8.16 -3.72 20.79
CA SER A 578 7.81 -4.34 19.46
C SER A 578 7.62 -3.43 18.22
N ASN A 579 8.70 -2.87 17.64
CA ASN A 579 8.71 -2.30 16.29
C ASN A 579 10.09 -2.38 15.57
N PRO A 580 10.19 -2.03 14.27
CA PRO A 580 11.43 -2.26 13.52
C PRO A 580 12.66 -1.46 13.96
N TRP A 581 12.51 -0.32 14.64
CA TRP A 581 13.63 0.63 14.80
C TRP A 581 14.66 0.12 15.79
N CYS A 582 14.25 -0.47 16.92
CA CYS A 582 15.19 -1.16 17.79
C CYS A 582 15.20 -2.68 17.65
N TRP A 583 14.36 -3.32 16.80
CA TRP A 583 14.73 -4.58 16.15
C TRP A 583 16.08 -4.38 15.46
N HIS A 584 16.27 -3.21 14.86
CA HIS A 584 17.49 -2.81 14.19
C HIS A 584 18.52 -2.03 15.03
N ALA A 585 18.37 -1.81 16.35
CA ALA A 585 19.32 -0.95 17.08
C ALA A 585 20.66 -1.67 17.40
N MET A 586 21.78 -0.95 17.48
CA MET A 586 23.06 -1.60 17.85
C MET A 586 23.09 -2.10 19.31
N ALA A 587 22.58 -1.29 20.26
CA ALA A 587 22.55 -1.64 21.69
C ALA A 587 21.67 -2.87 21.97
N THR A 588 20.60 -3.03 21.19
CA THR A 588 19.81 -4.26 21.05
C THR A 588 20.73 -5.44 20.79
N TYR A 589 21.41 -5.50 19.64
CA TYR A 589 22.22 -6.64 19.24
C TYR A 589 23.27 -7.00 20.33
N LEU A 590 23.82 -6.00 21.02
CA LEU A 590 24.72 -6.18 22.15
C LEU A 590 24.07 -6.75 23.42
N ALA A 591 22.86 -6.34 23.79
CA ALA A 591 22.10 -6.82 24.95
C ALA A 591 21.69 -8.30 24.90
N LEU A 592 21.98 -8.94 23.77
CA LEU A 592 21.41 -10.22 23.40
C LEU A 592 22.52 -11.26 23.22
N ILE A 593 23.71 -10.80 22.82
CA ILE A 593 25.00 -11.50 22.98
C ILE A 593 25.47 -11.39 24.45
N ASP A 594 25.35 -10.22 25.09
CA ASP A 594 25.64 -9.99 26.51
C ASP A 594 24.39 -9.54 27.27
N ARG A 595 23.78 -10.50 27.96
CA ARG A 595 22.57 -10.32 28.79
C ARG A 595 22.77 -9.44 30.02
N THR A 596 23.98 -8.96 30.31
CA THR A 596 24.23 -7.95 31.35
C THR A 596 24.01 -6.52 30.85
N ARG A 597 24.01 -6.34 29.52
CA ARG A 597 23.65 -5.08 28.85
C ARG A 597 22.14 -5.03 28.62
N GLN A 598 21.64 -3.83 28.32
CA GLN A 598 20.23 -3.59 28.02
C GLN A 598 20.11 -2.85 26.67
N PRO A 599 19.00 -3.03 25.93
CA PRO A 599 18.67 -2.20 24.77
C PRO A 599 18.57 -0.71 25.16
N ASN A 600 18.52 0.21 24.19
CA ASN A 600 18.43 1.65 24.50
C ASN A 600 17.18 1.94 25.37
N PRO A 601 17.20 2.96 26.25
CA PRO A 601 16.12 3.20 27.22
C PRO A 601 14.72 3.32 26.61
N ASP A 602 14.58 4.01 25.48
CA ASP A 602 13.31 4.15 24.77
C ASP A 602 12.80 2.79 24.26
N CYS A 603 13.73 1.90 23.95
CA CYS A 603 13.45 0.59 23.39
C CYS A 603 13.09 -0.46 24.47
N GLN A 604 13.69 -0.38 25.67
CA GLN A 604 13.53 -1.35 26.77
C GLN A 604 12.07 -1.67 27.10
N ILE A 605 11.70 -2.96 27.27
CA ILE A 605 10.36 -3.28 27.80
C ILE A 605 10.22 -2.66 29.19
N PRO A 606 9.13 -1.90 29.44
CA PRO A 606 8.84 -1.41 30.78
C PRO A 606 8.81 -2.59 31.76
N VAL A 607 9.74 -2.58 32.72
CA VAL A 607 9.74 -3.57 33.81
C VAL A 607 8.53 -3.27 34.69
N ILE A 608 7.42 -3.96 34.41
CA ILE A 608 6.27 -4.00 35.30
C ILE A 608 6.75 -4.71 36.57
N ALA A 609 6.76 -3.99 37.70
CA ALA A 609 7.11 -4.58 38.99
C ALA A 609 6.25 -5.83 39.23
N GLU A 610 6.87 -6.89 39.76
CA GLU A 610 6.21 -8.19 39.98
C GLU A 610 4.80 -8.01 40.53
N ALA A 611 3.81 -8.49 39.78
CA ALA A 611 2.44 -8.53 40.28
C ALA A 611 2.43 -9.39 41.55
N ALA A 612 2.15 -8.76 42.69
CA ALA A 612 1.99 -9.46 43.96
C ALA A 612 1.06 -10.68 43.76
N PRO A 613 1.39 -11.84 44.34
CA PRO A 613 0.75 -13.10 43.97
C PRO A 613 -0.77 -12.99 44.11
N VAL A 614 -1.46 -13.13 42.97
CA VAL A 614 -2.93 -13.10 42.94
C VAL A 614 -3.40 -14.28 43.78
N ALA A 615 -3.89 -13.98 44.99
CA ALA A 615 -4.35 -14.98 45.93
C ALA A 615 -5.38 -15.87 45.23
N ALA A 616 -5.12 -17.19 45.24
CA ALA A 616 -5.96 -18.18 44.59
C ALA A 616 -7.41 -17.99 45.02
N ARG A 617 -8.25 -17.48 44.11
CA ARG A 617 -9.70 -17.41 44.34
C ARG A 617 -10.19 -18.85 44.44
N GLY A 618 -10.58 -19.23 45.65
CA GLY A 618 -10.85 -20.62 46.00
C GLY A 618 -11.86 -21.27 45.07
N ALA A 619 -11.69 -22.58 44.86
CA ALA A 619 -12.60 -23.40 44.07
C ALA A 619 -14.05 -23.22 44.57
N ALA A 620 -14.84 -22.46 43.80
CA ALA A 620 -16.25 -22.29 44.08
C ALA A 620 -16.96 -23.64 43.89
N ALA A 621 -17.80 -24.02 44.86
CA ALA A 621 -18.54 -25.27 44.82
C ALA A 621 -19.49 -25.31 43.61
N LEU A 622 -19.72 -26.52 43.09
CA LEU A 622 -20.56 -26.80 41.93
C LEU A 622 -21.92 -26.09 42.02
N PRO A 623 -22.24 -25.16 41.10
CA PRO A 623 -23.61 -24.67 40.96
C PRO A 623 -24.50 -25.77 40.39
N ALA A 624 -25.81 -25.69 40.68
CA ALA A 624 -26.78 -26.66 40.21
C ALA A 624 -26.87 -26.71 38.67
N ILE A 625 -27.33 -27.86 38.14
CA ILE A 625 -27.40 -28.16 36.70
C ILE A 625 -28.23 -27.08 35.97
N ALA A 626 -27.55 -26.17 35.28
CA ALA A 626 -28.17 -25.25 34.35
C ALA A 626 -28.53 -25.98 33.05
N PRO A 627 -29.68 -25.67 32.41
CA PRO A 627 -30.02 -26.23 31.11
C PRO A 627 -29.02 -25.74 30.06
N THR A 628 -28.53 -26.67 29.24
CA THR A 628 -27.62 -26.37 28.13
C THR A 628 -28.40 -26.03 26.86
N MET A 629 -27.79 -25.22 25.99
CA MET A 629 -28.43 -24.78 24.74
C MET A 629 -27.72 -25.39 23.51
N PRO A 630 -28.45 -25.63 22.41
CA PRO A 630 -27.84 -26.11 21.17
C PRO A 630 -27.21 -24.95 20.38
N ALA A 631 -25.94 -25.11 20.04
CA ALA A 631 -25.21 -24.25 19.12
C ALA A 631 -24.66 -25.07 17.94
N ILE A 632 -24.07 -24.38 16.98
CA ILE A 632 -23.20 -24.99 15.96
C ILE A 632 -21.91 -24.18 15.85
N ASP A 633 -20.86 -24.72 15.23
CA ASP A 633 -19.80 -23.95 14.60
C ASP A 633 -19.68 -24.31 13.11
N ALA A 634 -19.23 -23.36 12.29
CA ALA A 634 -19.11 -23.55 10.85
C ALA A 634 -17.97 -22.70 10.26
N SER A 635 -17.16 -23.31 9.40
CA SER A 635 -16.03 -22.63 8.72
C SER A 635 -16.48 -21.72 7.57
N THR A 636 -17.66 -21.98 6.99
CA THR A 636 -18.26 -21.21 5.89
C THR A 636 -19.23 -20.13 6.37
N ASN A 637 -19.45 -19.09 5.55
CA ASN A 637 -20.42 -18.03 5.86
C ASN A 637 -21.86 -18.58 6.02
N VAL A 638 -22.50 -18.28 7.15
CA VAL A 638 -23.80 -18.88 7.53
C VAL A 638 -25.03 -18.05 7.12
N THR A 639 -24.86 -16.85 6.54
CA THR A 639 -25.93 -15.85 6.35
C THR A 639 -27.17 -16.41 5.63
N THR A 640 -26.98 -17.22 4.60
CA THR A 640 -28.08 -17.83 3.81
C THR A 640 -28.77 -19.00 4.51
N TYR A 641 -28.22 -19.50 5.62
CA TYR A 641 -28.72 -20.65 6.37
C TYR A 641 -29.39 -20.27 7.70
N LEU A 642 -29.30 -19.00 8.13
CA LEU A 642 -29.83 -18.52 9.41
C LEU A 642 -31.31 -18.92 9.66
N PRO A 643 -32.24 -18.84 8.69
CA PRO A 643 -33.61 -19.30 8.90
C PRO A 643 -33.72 -20.81 9.18
N THR A 644 -32.92 -21.62 8.48
CA THR A 644 -32.86 -23.08 8.68
C THR A 644 -32.24 -23.43 10.04
N LEU A 645 -31.21 -22.71 10.45
CA LEU A 645 -30.54 -22.89 11.75
C LEU A 645 -31.48 -22.52 12.91
N ALA A 646 -32.13 -21.36 12.84
CA ALA A 646 -33.13 -20.92 13.83
C ALA A 646 -34.31 -21.90 13.91
N ALA A 647 -34.83 -22.37 12.77
CA ALA A 647 -35.89 -23.39 12.72
C ALA A 647 -35.45 -24.76 13.26
N SER A 648 -34.15 -25.07 13.17
CA SER A 648 -33.54 -26.28 13.77
C SER A 648 -33.30 -26.15 15.28
N GLY A 649 -33.68 -25.03 15.89
CA GLY A 649 -33.57 -24.77 17.32
C GLY A 649 -32.23 -24.21 17.79
N VAL A 650 -31.25 -24.01 16.88
CA VAL A 650 -29.93 -23.43 17.19
C VAL A 650 -30.08 -22.07 17.87
N LYS A 651 -29.22 -21.78 18.85
CA LYS A 651 -29.20 -20.55 19.65
C LYS A 651 -27.91 -19.74 19.54
N ALA A 652 -26.80 -20.37 19.20
CA ALA A 652 -25.55 -19.68 18.94
C ALA A 652 -24.76 -20.29 17.78
N ILE A 653 -23.90 -19.47 17.16
CA ILE A 653 -23.06 -19.87 16.03
C ILE A 653 -21.59 -19.51 16.30
N GLY A 654 -20.73 -20.53 16.23
CA GLY A 654 -19.29 -20.44 16.27
C GLY A 654 -18.75 -20.05 14.90
N ARG A 655 -17.96 -18.99 14.83
CA ARG A 655 -17.32 -18.51 13.59
C ARG A 655 -15.86 -18.18 13.83
N TYR A 656 -15.10 -18.20 12.74
CA TYR A 656 -13.65 -18.29 12.81
C TYR A 656 -12.97 -16.94 12.65
N TYR A 657 -11.87 -16.75 13.37
CA TYR A 657 -10.79 -15.82 13.08
C TYR A 657 -9.61 -16.62 12.54
N SER A 658 -8.92 -16.06 11.54
CA SER A 658 -7.89 -16.76 10.76
C SER A 658 -7.21 -15.75 9.82
N ILE A 659 -5.99 -16.02 9.39
CA ILE A 659 -5.37 -15.32 8.25
C ILE A 659 -6.07 -15.64 6.91
N ASN A 660 -6.77 -16.79 6.83
CA ASN A 660 -7.52 -17.17 5.64
C ASN A 660 -8.86 -16.43 5.55
N ARG A 661 -8.86 -15.31 4.81
CA ARG A 661 -10.00 -14.41 4.60
C ARG A 661 -11.29 -15.10 4.09
N SER A 662 -11.25 -16.31 3.53
CA SER A 662 -12.47 -17.03 3.13
C SER A 662 -13.23 -17.71 4.30
N LYS A 663 -12.54 -17.96 5.42
CA LYS A 663 -13.08 -18.60 6.65
C LYS A 663 -13.61 -17.56 7.65
N VAL A 664 -13.01 -16.37 7.64
CA VAL A 664 -13.15 -15.29 8.63
C VAL A 664 -14.59 -14.77 8.77
N LEU A 665 -15.04 -14.58 10.01
CA LEU A 665 -16.26 -13.86 10.34
C LEU A 665 -16.16 -12.40 9.88
N THR A 666 -17.08 -11.95 9.03
CA THR A 666 -17.16 -10.53 8.63
C THR A 666 -18.14 -9.75 9.52
N GLN A 667 -17.99 -8.42 9.60
CA GLN A 667 -18.93 -7.57 10.34
C GLN A 667 -20.38 -7.71 9.81
N ILE A 668 -20.56 -7.89 8.50
CA ILE A 668 -21.86 -8.09 7.85
C ILE A 668 -22.49 -9.42 8.28
N GLU A 669 -21.69 -10.48 8.31
CA GLU A 669 -22.14 -11.80 8.76
C GLU A 669 -22.50 -11.80 10.27
N ALA A 670 -21.66 -11.23 11.12
CA ALA A 670 -21.93 -11.09 12.55
C ALA A 670 -23.23 -10.32 12.80
N GLN A 671 -23.44 -9.24 12.05
CA GLN A 671 -24.67 -8.45 12.08
C GLN A 671 -25.90 -9.26 11.65
N ALA A 672 -25.77 -10.15 10.65
CA ALA A 672 -26.85 -11.02 10.19
C ALA A 672 -27.18 -12.12 11.22
N ILE A 673 -26.17 -12.79 11.78
CA ILE A 673 -26.34 -13.81 12.84
C ILE A 673 -27.12 -13.21 14.02
N THR A 674 -26.67 -12.05 14.49
CA THR A 674 -27.28 -11.38 15.64
C THR A 674 -28.70 -10.88 15.33
N ASN A 675 -28.96 -10.38 14.11
CA ASN A 675 -30.31 -10.02 13.66
C ASN A 675 -31.28 -11.21 13.58
N ALA A 676 -30.77 -12.44 13.41
CA ALA A 676 -31.57 -13.67 13.46
C ALA A 676 -31.92 -14.10 14.90
N GLY A 677 -31.51 -13.35 15.92
CA GLY A 677 -31.71 -13.68 17.33
C GLY A 677 -30.80 -14.82 17.80
N LEU A 678 -29.62 -14.94 17.21
CA LEU A 678 -28.61 -15.95 17.52
C LEU A 678 -27.35 -15.25 18.05
N SER A 679 -26.78 -15.75 19.14
CA SER A 679 -25.52 -15.22 19.67
C SER A 679 -24.31 -15.82 18.94
N ILE A 680 -23.14 -15.17 19.03
CA ILE A 680 -21.91 -15.56 18.35
C ILE A 680 -20.87 -16.01 19.38
N PHE A 681 -20.03 -16.97 19.04
CA PHE A 681 -18.74 -17.18 19.70
C PHE A 681 -17.63 -17.26 18.65
N ALA A 682 -16.44 -16.73 18.98
CA ALA A 682 -15.33 -16.63 18.04
C ALA A 682 -14.20 -17.60 18.42
N VAL A 683 -13.63 -18.28 17.44
CA VAL A 683 -12.45 -19.14 17.61
C VAL A 683 -11.37 -18.80 16.59
N TYR A 684 -10.13 -18.67 17.05
CA TYR A 684 -8.97 -18.50 16.19
C TYR A 684 -8.38 -19.86 15.80
N GLU A 685 -8.28 -20.13 14.50
CA GLU A 685 -7.71 -21.38 13.98
C GLU A 685 -7.23 -21.23 12.51
N ASP A 686 -5.92 -21.31 12.30
CA ASP A 686 -5.26 -21.36 10.98
C ASP A 686 -4.77 -22.75 10.56
N GLY A 687 -4.52 -23.64 11.52
CA GLY A 687 -3.97 -24.97 11.29
C GLY A 687 -3.56 -25.63 12.61
N ASN A 688 -3.62 -26.97 12.63
CA ASN A 688 -3.59 -27.76 13.87
C ASN A 688 -2.35 -28.68 13.96
N ASP A 689 -1.20 -28.22 13.45
CA ASP A 689 0.07 -28.97 13.50
C ASP A 689 0.62 -28.98 14.95
N PRO A 690 0.76 -30.14 15.61
CA PRO A 690 1.28 -30.24 16.97
C PRO A 690 2.70 -29.70 17.17
N THR A 691 3.47 -29.54 16.10
CA THR A 691 4.87 -29.08 16.15
C THR A 691 5.01 -27.56 16.21
N THR A 692 3.97 -26.80 15.82
CA THR A 692 4.04 -25.33 15.68
C THR A 692 3.65 -24.58 16.94
N PHE A 693 2.99 -25.22 17.92
CA PHE A 693 2.55 -24.57 19.15
C PHE A 693 3.74 -24.13 20.02
N ASN A 694 3.94 -22.83 20.12
CA ASN A 694 4.95 -22.19 20.95
C ASN A 694 4.50 -20.76 21.34
N ALA A 695 5.31 -20.04 22.13
CA ALA A 695 4.99 -18.68 22.56
C ALA A 695 4.81 -17.70 21.37
N SER A 696 5.69 -17.78 20.35
CA SER A 696 5.66 -16.89 19.19
C SER A 696 4.38 -17.04 18.36
N LEU A 697 3.92 -18.27 18.14
CA LEU A 697 2.62 -18.54 17.51
C LEU A 697 1.46 -17.99 18.37
N GLY A 698 1.56 -18.12 19.70
CA GLY A 698 0.57 -17.57 20.63
C GLY A 698 0.46 -16.04 20.53
N THR A 699 1.60 -15.35 20.48
CA THR A 699 1.65 -13.89 20.27
C THR A 699 1.02 -13.48 18.94
N PHE A 700 1.44 -14.10 17.83
CA PHE A 700 0.94 -13.78 16.49
C PHE A 700 -0.58 -14.00 16.39
N GLN A 701 -1.05 -15.17 16.81
CA GLN A 701 -2.47 -15.51 16.72
C GLN A 701 -3.33 -14.64 17.66
N ALA A 702 -2.82 -14.27 18.84
CA ALA A 702 -3.49 -13.31 19.71
C ALA A 702 -3.65 -11.93 19.06
N GLN A 703 -2.60 -11.38 18.45
CA GLN A 703 -2.65 -10.09 17.74
C GLN A 703 -3.64 -10.14 16.56
N GLN A 704 -3.58 -11.17 15.73
CA GLN A 704 -4.52 -11.35 14.62
C GLN A 704 -5.96 -11.52 15.10
N ALA A 705 -6.19 -12.23 16.22
CA ALA A 705 -7.51 -12.36 16.81
C ALA A 705 -8.07 -11.01 17.29
N LEU A 706 -7.24 -10.13 17.87
CA LEU A 706 -7.66 -8.78 18.26
C LEU A 706 -7.98 -7.89 17.05
N ILE A 707 -7.25 -8.04 15.94
CA ILE A 707 -7.58 -7.38 14.66
C ILE A 707 -8.96 -7.83 14.16
N CYS A 708 -9.21 -9.14 14.08
CA CYS A 708 -10.51 -9.66 13.64
C CYS A 708 -11.66 -9.26 14.59
N ALA A 709 -11.43 -9.30 15.91
CA ALA A 709 -12.39 -8.83 16.92
C ALA A 709 -12.76 -7.34 16.73
N LYS A 710 -11.77 -6.51 16.41
CA LYS A 710 -11.97 -5.09 16.07
C LYS A 710 -12.70 -4.89 14.74
N GLU A 711 -12.36 -5.66 13.70
CA GLU A 711 -13.04 -5.63 12.40
C GLU A 711 -14.55 -5.96 12.52
N VAL A 712 -14.92 -6.98 13.30
CA VAL A 712 -16.34 -7.36 13.50
C VAL A 712 -17.05 -6.54 14.58
N ARG A 713 -16.33 -5.67 15.32
CA ARG A 713 -16.81 -4.93 16.49
C ARG A 713 -17.32 -5.83 17.62
N GLN A 714 -16.54 -6.86 17.95
CA GLN A 714 -16.83 -7.76 19.06
C GLN A 714 -16.97 -6.96 20.38
N PRO A 715 -18.07 -7.11 21.14
CA PRO A 715 -18.30 -6.42 22.40
C PRO A 715 -17.28 -6.74 23.49
N ARG A 716 -16.94 -5.72 24.30
CA ARG A 716 -16.09 -5.85 25.49
C ARG A 716 -16.70 -6.86 26.48
N GLY A 717 -15.87 -7.69 27.09
CA GLY A 717 -16.25 -8.71 28.07
C GLY A 717 -16.57 -10.11 27.50
N SER A 718 -16.68 -10.25 26.17
CA SER A 718 -16.88 -11.54 25.51
C SER A 718 -15.57 -12.31 25.30
N ALA A 719 -15.65 -13.58 24.89
CA ALA A 719 -14.48 -14.45 24.75
C ALA A 719 -14.00 -14.64 23.30
N ILE A 720 -12.70 -14.94 23.18
CA ILE A 720 -12.06 -15.45 21.97
C ILE A 720 -11.42 -16.79 22.34
N TYR A 721 -11.81 -17.86 21.66
CA TYR A 721 -11.25 -19.20 21.86
C TYR A 721 -10.02 -19.40 20.96
N PHE A 722 -9.00 -20.09 21.45
CA PHE A 722 -7.83 -20.50 20.65
C PHE A 722 -7.80 -22.02 20.50
N ALA A 723 -7.60 -22.52 19.28
CA ALA A 723 -7.71 -23.94 18.97
C ALA A 723 -6.43 -24.74 19.25
N VAL A 724 -6.58 -25.87 19.94
CA VAL A 724 -5.57 -26.92 20.17
C VAL A 724 -6.21 -28.27 19.77
N ASP A 725 -6.45 -28.43 18.48
CA ASP A 725 -7.24 -29.54 17.90
C ASP A 725 -6.41 -30.82 17.68
N PHE A 726 -5.72 -31.28 18.73
CA PHE A 726 -5.02 -32.57 18.70
C PHE A 726 -4.93 -33.19 20.10
N ASP A 727 -4.67 -34.50 20.16
CA ASP A 727 -4.48 -35.20 21.43
C ASP A 727 -3.07 -34.96 21.99
N CYS A 728 -2.88 -33.81 22.67
CA CYS A 728 -1.58 -33.48 23.22
C CYS A 728 -1.20 -34.40 24.40
N THR A 729 0.06 -34.82 24.46
CA THR A 729 0.62 -35.47 25.64
C THR A 729 0.87 -34.47 26.77
N ALA A 730 1.00 -34.96 28.02
CA ALA A 730 1.36 -34.10 29.15
C ALA A 730 2.69 -33.34 28.98
N ALA A 731 3.64 -33.89 28.21
CA ALA A 731 4.89 -33.21 27.88
C ALA A 731 4.65 -32.02 26.94
N GLN A 732 3.93 -32.24 25.84
CA GLN A 732 3.53 -31.18 24.90
C GLN A 732 2.66 -30.12 25.57
N PHE A 733 1.77 -30.52 26.48
CA PHE A 733 0.98 -29.57 27.26
C PHE A 733 1.86 -28.58 28.03
N GLN A 734 2.93 -29.06 28.68
CA GLN A 734 3.84 -28.22 29.47
C GLN A 734 4.84 -27.46 28.59
N GLN A 735 5.34 -28.07 27.52
CA GLN A 735 6.44 -27.52 26.70
C GLN A 735 5.97 -26.65 25.51
N GLN A 736 4.73 -26.82 25.06
CA GLN A 736 4.19 -26.17 23.86
C GLN A 736 2.92 -25.37 24.18
N ILE A 737 1.90 -26.03 24.73
CA ILE A 737 0.57 -25.41 24.95
C ILE A 737 0.59 -24.38 26.07
N THR A 738 1.28 -24.65 27.18
CA THR A 738 1.39 -23.71 28.31
C THR A 738 2.14 -22.43 27.91
N PRO A 739 3.32 -22.47 27.24
CA PRO A 739 3.96 -21.28 26.67
C PRO A 739 3.10 -20.53 25.65
N TYR A 740 2.41 -21.24 24.76
CA TYR A 740 1.48 -20.65 23.77
C TYR A 740 0.35 -19.86 24.46
N PHE A 741 -0.31 -20.41 25.48
CA PHE A 741 -1.34 -19.69 26.23
C PHE A 741 -0.79 -18.59 27.15
N ASN A 742 0.42 -18.74 27.70
CA ASN A 742 1.10 -17.65 28.41
C ASN A 742 1.30 -16.43 27.50
N ALA A 743 1.72 -16.64 26.26
CA ALA A 743 1.90 -15.58 25.27
C ALA A 743 0.57 -14.92 24.86
N ILE A 744 -0.50 -15.69 24.67
CA ILE A 744 -1.85 -15.14 24.41
C ILE A 744 -2.30 -14.25 25.58
N ASN A 745 -2.13 -14.71 26.82
CA ASN A 745 -2.44 -13.91 28.02
C ASN A 745 -1.60 -12.64 28.11
N ALA A 746 -0.31 -12.70 27.75
CA ALA A 746 0.58 -11.55 27.73
C ALA A 746 0.13 -10.50 26.69
N VAL A 747 -0.21 -10.90 25.46
CA VAL A 747 -0.74 -9.99 24.43
C VAL A 747 -2.06 -9.36 24.88
N PHE A 748 -2.99 -10.16 25.40
CA PHE A 748 -4.28 -9.63 25.86
C PHE A 748 -4.11 -8.66 27.04
N ALA A 749 -3.17 -8.90 27.95
CA ALA A 749 -2.85 -7.96 29.02
C ALA A 749 -2.20 -6.67 28.50
N ALA A 750 -1.21 -6.78 27.59
CA ALA A 750 -0.47 -5.64 27.03
C ALA A 750 -1.36 -4.70 26.21
N GLU A 751 -2.24 -5.25 25.38
CA GLU A 751 -3.21 -4.50 24.55
C GLU A 751 -4.37 -3.91 25.36
N GLY A 752 -4.42 -4.13 26.67
CA GLY A 752 -5.58 -3.80 27.51
C GLY A 752 -6.86 -4.46 27.00
N SER A 753 -6.73 -5.68 26.46
CA SER A 753 -7.77 -6.40 25.75
C SER A 753 -9.02 -6.50 26.61
N PRO A 754 -10.19 -6.13 26.08
CA PRO A 754 -11.44 -6.28 26.80
C PRO A 754 -12.01 -7.71 26.72
N TYR A 755 -11.32 -8.63 26.03
CA TYR A 755 -11.83 -9.96 25.73
C TYR A 755 -11.27 -11.01 26.70
N GLN A 756 -12.06 -12.03 26.99
CA GLN A 756 -11.66 -13.18 27.80
C GLN A 756 -11.03 -14.26 26.92
N ILE A 757 -10.07 -15.02 27.47
CA ILE A 757 -9.37 -16.08 26.71
C ILE A 757 -10.07 -17.42 26.92
N GLY A 758 -10.50 -18.03 25.82
CA GLY A 758 -10.99 -19.40 25.77
C GLY A 758 -9.98 -20.36 25.13
N VAL A 759 -10.14 -21.65 25.38
CA VAL A 759 -9.42 -22.73 24.67
C VAL A 759 -10.39 -23.74 24.07
N TYR A 760 -10.17 -24.13 22.82
CA TYR A 760 -10.76 -25.34 22.23
C TYR A 760 -9.71 -26.47 22.23
N GLY A 761 -10.06 -27.68 22.68
CA GLY A 761 -9.12 -28.81 22.66
C GLY A 761 -9.54 -30.04 23.48
N SER A 762 -8.55 -30.88 23.81
CA SER A 762 -8.74 -32.11 24.60
C SER A 762 -9.11 -31.85 26.06
N GLY A 763 -9.65 -32.87 26.74
CA GLY A 763 -9.99 -32.75 28.16
C GLY A 763 -8.76 -32.48 29.05
N LEU A 764 -7.58 -32.94 28.65
CA LEU A 764 -6.31 -32.61 29.31
C LEU A 764 -5.93 -31.13 29.11
N VAL A 765 -6.07 -30.60 27.89
CA VAL A 765 -5.82 -29.18 27.60
C VAL A 765 -6.77 -28.28 28.40
N CYS A 766 -8.08 -28.53 28.30
CA CYS A 766 -9.10 -27.72 28.99
C CYS A 766 -8.93 -27.77 30.51
N GLN A 767 -8.71 -28.95 31.10
CA GLN A 767 -8.48 -29.08 32.53
C GLN A 767 -7.18 -28.38 32.98
N GLY A 768 -6.11 -28.49 32.18
CA GLY A 768 -4.80 -27.94 32.50
C GLY A 768 -4.78 -26.41 32.49
N LEU A 769 -5.24 -25.78 31.39
CA LEU A 769 -5.23 -24.32 31.26
C LEU A 769 -6.20 -23.63 32.23
N LEU A 770 -7.37 -24.24 32.47
CA LEU A 770 -8.33 -23.77 33.46
C LEU A 770 -7.82 -23.92 34.90
N ALA A 771 -6.97 -24.92 35.18
CA ALA A 771 -6.31 -25.05 36.49
C ALA A 771 -5.11 -24.10 36.66
N ALA A 772 -4.41 -23.79 35.56
CA ALA A 772 -3.31 -22.81 35.53
C ALA A 772 -3.79 -21.35 35.55
N GLY A 773 -5.08 -21.09 35.32
CA GLY A 773 -5.64 -19.73 35.20
C GLY A 773 -5.32 -19.05 33.87
N LEU A 774 -4.86 -19.79 32.87
CA LEU A 774 -4.48 -19.29 31.55
C LEU A 774 -5.64 -19.29 30.54
N SER A 775 -6.80 -19.78 30.94
CA SER A 775 -8.03 -19.68 30.17
C SER A 775 -9.24 -19.59 31.09
N SER A 776 -10.14 -18.65 30.79
CA SER A 776 -11.40 -18.40 31.50
C SER A 776 -12.55 -19.26 30.98
N TYR A 777 -12.47 -19.73 29.73
CA TYR A 777 -13.51 -20.48 29.04
C TYR A 777 -12.96 -21.73 28.37
N THR A 778 -13.67 -22.86 28.40
CA THR A 778 -13.20 -24.12 27.81
C THR A 778 -14.21 -24.72 26.85
N TRP A 779 -13.71 -25.15 25.69
CA TRP A 779 -14.45 -25.81 24.63
C TRP A 779 -13.86 -27.20 24.38
N LEU A 780 -14.60 -28.24 24.76
CA LEU A 780 -14.17 -29.62 24.61
C LEU A 780 -14.46 -30.14 23.20
N THR A 781 -13.43 -30.66 22.51
CA THR A 781 -13.55 -31.35 21.20
C THR A 781 -14.51 -32.53 21.22
N ASN A 782 -15.09 -32.89 20.08
CA ASN A 782 -15.94 -34.09 19.95
C ASN A 782 -15.16 -35.41 20.04
N SER A 783 -13.83 -35.36 20.01
CA SER A 783 -12.93 -36.52 20.00
C SER A 783 -12.91 -37.28 21.33
N THR A 784 -13.91 -38.14 21.55
CA THR A 784 -14.13 -38.87 22.82
C THR A 784 -12.98 -39.80 23.27
N GLY A 785 -12.04 -40.09 22.36
CA GLY A 785 -10.83 -40.87 22.63
C GLY A 785 -9.64 -40.05 23.15
N PHE A 786 -9.67 -38.71 23.05
CA PHE A 786 -8.58 -37.85 23.50
C PHE A 786 -8.46 -37.84 25.03
N GLN A 787 -7.25 -37.53 25.51
CA GLN A 787 -6.87 -37.54 26.91
C GLN A 787 -7.78 -36.61 27.74
N GLY A 788 -8.20 -37.12 28.89
CA GLY A 788 -9.08 -36.40 29.82
C GLY A 788 -10.54 -36.24 29.40
N TYR A 789 -10.95 -36.56 28.14
CA TYR A 789 -12.30 -36.26 27.62
C TYR A 789 -13.42 -36.70 28.57
N LYS A 790 -13.47 -37.99 28.93
CA LYS A 790 -14.54 -38.56 29.76
C LYS A 790 -14.62 -37.92 31.15
N GLN A 791 -13.47 -37.54 31.71
CA GLN A 791 -13.37 -36.94 33.03
C GLN A 791 -13.81 -35.47 33.00
N PHE A 792 -13.33 -34.70 32.00
CA PHE A 792 -13.67 -33.29 31.86
C PHE A 792 -15.13 -33.09 31.44
N TYR A 793 -15.66 -33.91 30.52
CA TYR A 793 -17.07 -33.88 30.15
C TYR A 793 -17.98 -34.17 31.35
N ALA A 794 -17.65 -35.19 32.15
CA ALA A 794 -18.38 -35.54 33.36
C ALA A 794 -18.28 -34.47 34.46
N SER A 795 -17.18 -33.72 34.54
CA SER A 795 -17.03 -32.64 35.53
C SER A 795 -17.89 -31.40 35.25
N ARG A 796 -18.51 -31.29 34.05
CA ARG A 796 -19.32 -30.14 33.62
C ARG A 796 -18.60 -28.78 33.82
N ARG A 797 -17.27 -28.77 33.67
CA ARG A 797 -16.40 -27.56 33.73
C ARG A 797 -16.17 -26.92 32.35
N TRP A 798 -16.62 -27.57 31.29
CA TRP A 798 -16.65 -27.03 29.95
C TRP A 798 -17.77 -25.98 29.80
N ASN A 799 -17.52 -24.97 28.98
CA ASN A 799 -18.49 -23.96 28.57
C ASN A 799 -19.12 -24.31 27.22
N LEU A 800 -18.37 -24.99 26.36
CA LEU A 800 -18.78 -25.55 25.08
C LEU A 800 -18.35 -27.01 25.00
N ALA A 801 -19.15 -27.90 24.43
CA ALA A 801 -18.76 -29.28 24.13
C ALA A 801 -19.25 -29.67 22.73
N GLN A 802 -18.31 -29.97 21.84
CA GLN A 802 -18.61 -30.31 20.45
C GLN A 802 -19.12 -31.75 20.32
N HIS A 803 -19.93 -31.97 19.29
CA HIS A 803 -20.49 -33.27 18.90
C HIS A 803 -20.11 -33.62 17.46
N LEU A 804 -20.55 -34.79 16.99
CA LEU A 804 -20.25 -35.24 15.63
C LEU A 804 -20.92 -34.34 14.57
N PRO A 805 -20.24 -34.07 13.43
CA PRO A 805 -20.75 -33.21 12.36
C PRO A 805 -22.15 -33.54 11.89
N LYS A 806 -22.94 -32.51 11.55
CA LYS A 806 -24.32 -32.67 11.08
C LYS A 806 -24.66 -31.69 9.97
N SER A 807 -25.40 -32.16 8.96
CA SER A 807 -25.88 -31.30 7.87
C SER A 807 -27.14 -30.52 8.27
N TYR A 808 -27.13 -29.21 8.01
CA TYR A 808 -28.26 -28.28 8.17
C TYR A 808 -28.65 -27.78 6.77
N GLY A 809 -29.41 -28.61 6.05
CA GLY A 809 -29.67 -28.38 4.61
C GLY A 809 -28.42 -28.66 3.78
N ARG A 810 -27.87 -27.64 3.11
CA ARG A 810 -26.58 -27.73 2.38
C ARG A 810 -25.37 -27.31 3.20
N LEU A 811 -25.57 -26.72 4.38
CA LEU A 811 -24.49 -26.37 5.30
C LEU A 811 -24.02 -27.63 6.05
N GLN A 812 -22.72 -27.89 6.04
CA GLN A 812 -22.09 -28.79 7.02
C GLN A 812 -21.64 -27.94 8.21
N ALA A 813 -21.99 -28.36 9.42
CA ALA A 813 -21.65 -27.66 10.65
C ALA A 813 -21.54 -28.64 11.82
N ASP A 814 -20.74 -28.27 12.82
CA ASP A 814 -20.48 -29.13 13.96
C ASP A 814 -21.37 -28.70 15.13
N PRO A 815 -22.28 -29.57 15.62
CA PRO A 815 -23.16 -29.22 16.73
C PRO A 815 -22.39 -29.09 18.04
N ASN A 816 -22.80 -28.15 18.88
CA ASN A 816 -22.19 -27.86 20.17
C ASN A 816 -23.25 -27.79 21.28
N GLU A 817 -22.99 -28.40 22.42
CA GLU A 817 -23.73 -28.20 23.68
C GLU A 817 -23.08 -27.02 24.44
N VAL A 818 -23.85 -25.98 24.79
CA VAL A 818 -23.30 -24.77 25.43
C VAL A 818 -23.88 -24.54 26.83
N ALA A 819 -23.03 -24.07 27.74
CA ALA A 819 -23.40 -23.66 29.09
C ALA A 819 -24.15 -22.31 29.11
N ALA A 820 -24.58 -21.85 30.29
CA ALA A 820 -25.28 -20.57 30.42
C ALA A 820 -24.37 -19.35 30.15
N ASP A 821 -23.09 -19.43 30.52
CA ASP A 821 -22.06 -18.51 30.10
C ASP A 821 -20.95 -19.27 29.36
N PHE A 822 -20.71 -18.84 28.12
CA PHE A 822 -19.69 -19.36 27.21
C PHE A 822 -18.94 -18.23 26.49
N GLY A 823 -18.94 -17.02 27.06
CA GLY A 823 -18.26 -15.87 26.48
C GLY A 823 -18.87 -15.42 25.15
N ALA A 824 -20.14 -15.74 24.93
CA ALA A 824 -20.89 -15.36 23.74
C ALA A 824 -20.94 -13.84 23.57
N PHE A 825 -21.19 -13.40 22.35
CA PHE A 825 -21.47 -12.00 22.05
C PHE A 825 -22.53 -11.82 20.99
N GLU A 826 -23.10 -10.63 21.02
CA GLU A 826 -24.00 -10.09 20.02
C GLU A 826 -23.37 -8.78 19.59
N VAL A 827 -22.93 -8.67 18.32
CA VAL A 827 -22.42 -7.37 17.84
C VAL A 827 -23.54 -6.35 17.94
N GLU A 828 -23.22 -5.06 18.08
CA GLU A 828 -24.23 -4.00 18.13
C GLU A 828 -25.11 -4.05 16.89
N THR A 829 -26.23 -4.75 17.01
CA THR A 829 -27.32 -4.60 16.06
C THR A 829 -27.85 -3.21 16.30
N ARG A 830 -27.98 -2.45 15.23
CA ARG A 830 -29.18 -1.64 15.12
C ARG A 830 -30.35 -2.58 14.94
N ALA A 831 -30.75 -3.20 16.05
CA ALA A 831 -32.14 -3.52 16.25
C ALA A 831 -32.92 -2.26 15.89
N LEU A 832 -33.82 -2.39 14.93
CA LEU A 832 -34.90 -1.44 14.69
C LEU A 832 -35.89 -1.55 15.86
N ALA A 833 -35.38 -1.35 17.08
CA ALA A 833 -36.16 -1.24 18.30
C ALA A 833 -37.00 0.03 18.17
N ALA A 834 -38.30 -0.19 18.03
CA ALA A 834 -39.32 0.74 17.55
C ALA A 834 -39.64 1.93 18.49
N ALA A 835 -38.65 2.46 19.22
CA ALA A 835 -38.81 3.56 20.17
C ALA A 835 -37.94 4.79 19.85
N ASP A 836 -36.67 4.64 19.46
CA ASP A 836 -35.71 5.77 19.36
C ASP A 836 -35.17 6.11 17.96
N ALA A 837 -35.58 5.35 16.94
CA ALA A 837 -35.53 5.82 15.55
C ALA A 837 -36.11 7.25 15.35
N PRO A 838 -37.20 7.69 16.03
CA PRO A 838 -37.84 8.98 15.79
C PRO A 838 -37.05 10.25 16.14
N GLN A 839 -35.90 10.21 16.84
CA GLN A 839 -35.22 11.46 17.26
C GLN A 839 -34.09 11.92 16.32
N LEU A 840 -33.22 11.00 15.88
CA LEU A 840 -32.16 11.33 14.91
C LEU A 840 -32.68 11.30 13.47
N ALA A 841 -33.54 10.31 13.13
CA ALA A 841 -34.39 10.46 11.94
C ALA A 841 -35.32 11.65 12.12
N GLY A 842 -35.84 11.94 13.31
CA GLY A 842 -36.66 13.15 13.56
C GLY A 842 -35.98 14.47 13.22
N ARG A 843 -34.65 14.58 13.24
CA ARG A 843 -33.93 15.79 12.82
C ARG A 843 -33.50 15.75 11.36
N ALA A 844 -33.05 14.60 10.85
CA ALA A 844 -32.69 14.44 9.43
C ALA A 844 -33.93 14.43 8.52
N PHE A 845 -34.96 13.67 8.89
CA PHE A 845 -36.27 13.62 8.25
C PHE A 845 -37.04 14.93 8.43
N LYS A 846 -36.95 15.67 9.56
CA LYS A 846 -37.50 17.05 9.59
C LYS A 846 -36.72 18.00 8.68
N ARG A 847 -35.41 17.82 8.47
CA ARG A 847 -34.66 18.60 7.48
C ARG A 847 -35.03 18.20 6.05
N ALA A 848 -35.17 16.91 5.76
CA ALA A 848 -35.53 16.39 4.44
C ALA A 848 -37.00 16.66 4.09
N ASP A 849 -37.93 16.52 5.04
CA ASP A 849 -39.35 16.90 4.91
C ASP A 849 -39.52 18.43 4.87
N ALA A 850 -38.69 19.22 5.58
CA ALA A 850 -38.67 20.67 5.40
C ALA A 850 -38.06 21.09 4.06
N LEU A 851 -37.06 20.38 3.54
CA LEU A 851 -36.51 20.61 2.20
C LEU A 851 -37.49 20.16 1.11
N ALA A 852 -38.18 19.04 1.29
CA ALA A 852 -39.22 18.55 0.38
C ALA A 852 -40.48 19.43 0.42
N LYS A 853 -40.86 19.98 1.58
CA LYS A 853 -41.96 20.96 1.72
C LYS A 853 -41.55 22.36 1.23
N ALA A 854 -40.30 22.78 1.41
CA ALA A 854 -39.78 23.99 0.77
C ALA A 854 -39.76 23.85 -0.77
N ALA A 855 -39.41 22.67 -1.28
CA ALA A 855 -39.52 22.29 -2.70
C ALA A 855 -40.96 21.93 -3.14
N ALA A 856 -41.96 22.06 -2.26
CA ALA A 856 -43.38 21.83 -2.55
C ALA A 856 -44.27 23.03 -2.16
N SER A 857 -43.68 24.21 -1.97
CA SER A 857 -44.45 25.46 -1.99
C SER A 857 -44.92 25.76 -3.42
N PRO A 858 -46.08 26.42 -3.64
CA PRO A 858 -46.71 26.47 -4.96
C PRO A 858 -45.96 27.40 -5.93
N GLY A 859 -45.12 26.83 -6.80
CA GLY A 859 -44.31 27.58 -7.76
C GLY A 859 -43.68 26.71 -8.86
N ALA A 860 -44.45 26.45 -9.93
CA ALA A 860 -43.95 26.13 -11.27
C ALA A 860 -43.02 24.91 -11.47
N GLY A 861 -43.30 23.76 -10.84
CA GLY A 861 -42.58 22.50 -11.13
C GLY A 861 -43.48 21.25 -11.05
N GLY A 862 -43.65 20.54 -12.16
CA GLY A 862 -44.43 19.30 -12.23
C GLY A 862 -43.72 18.09 -11.59
N ALA A 863 -44.41 16.95 -11.51
CA ALA A 863 -43.86 15.74 -10.90
C ALA A 863 -42.57 15.24 -11.60
N ILE A 864 -42.44 15.45 -12.92
CA ILE A 864 -41.20 15.16 -13.66
C ILE A 864 -40.05 16.08 -13.23
N SER A 865 -40.30 17.36 -12.94
CA SER A 865 -39.28 18.27 -12.41
C SER A 865 -38.73 17.78 -11.06
N LYS A 866 -39.60 17.18 -10.22
CA LYS A 866 -39.19 16.56 -8.95
C LYS A 866 -38.41 15.27 -9.16
N LEU A 867 -38.86 14.39 -10.05
CA LEU A 867 -38.14 13.17 -10.45
C LEU A 867 -36.72 13.50 -10.93
N LEU A 868 -36.59 14.50 -11.81
CA LEU A 868 -35.31 14.97 -12.32
C LEU A 868 -34.42 15.55 -11.21
N ALA A 869 -34.97 16.32 -10.27
CA ALA A 869 -34.19 16.87 -9.15
C ALA A 869 -33.65 15.77 -8.21
N ILE A 870 -34.46 14.75 -7.90
CA ILE A 870 -34.07 13.62 -7.04
C ILE A 870 -33.03 12.74 -7.74
N ALA A 871 -33.27 12.39 -9.00
CA ALA A 871 -32.44 11.45 -9.73
C ALA A 871 -31.12 12.07 -10.26
N SER A 872 -31.02 13.40 -10.41
CA SER A 872 -29.79 14.07 -10.87
C SER A 872 -28.79 14.43 -9.76
N ASN A 873 -29.18 14.34 -8.49
CA ASN A 873 -28.28 14.55 -7.35
C ASN A 873 -27.81 13.18 -6.80
N PRO A 874 -26.48 12.90 -6.73
CA PRO A 874 -25.96 11.63 -6.25
C PRO A 874 -26.40 11.24 -4.83
N GLU A 875 -26.53 12.18 -3.90
CA GLU A 875 -26.93 11.86 -2.51
C GLU A 875 -28.38 11.38 -2.45
N THR A 876 -29.29 12.02 -3.20
CA THR A 876 -30.71 11.63 -3.25
C THR A 876 -30.94 10.40 -4.12
N LEU A 877 -30.15 10.22 -5.18
CA LEU A 877 -30.14 8.99 -5.98
C LEU A 877 -29.67 7.81 -5.12
N GLN A 878 -28.54 7.92 -4.41
CA GLN A 878 -28.05 6.87 -3.50
C GLN A 878 -29.03 6.58 -2.37
N ALA A 879 -29.73 7.58 -1.85
CA ALA A 879 -30.80 7.36 -0.88
C ALA A 879 -31.98 6.54 -1.46
N ALA A 880 -32.38 6.82 -2.71
CA ALA A 880 -33.39 6.03 -3.43
C ALA A 880 -32.90 4.60 -3.73
N GLN A 881 -31.65 4.46 -4.17
CA GLN A 881 -30.98 3.18 -4.43
C GLN A 881 -30.87 2.32 -3.16
N ALA A 882 -30.53 2.91 -2.01
CA ALA A 882 -30.46 2.20 -0.73
C ALA A 882 -31.84 1.68 -0.28
N VAL A 883 -32.90 2.48 -0.46
CA VAL A 883 -34.29 2.06 -0.20
C VAL A 883 -34.71 0.94 -1.18
N ALA A 884 -34.31 1.05 -2.45
CA ALA A 884 -34.61 0.03 -3.46
C ALA A 884 -33.87 -1.29 -3.21
N ALA A 885 -32.59 -1.23 -2.84
CA ALA A 885 -31.78 -2.38 -2.44
C ALA A 885 -32.37 -3.09 -1.21
N GLN A 886 -32.82 -2.32 -0.21
CA GLN A 886 -33.50 -2.88 0.96
C GLN A 886 -34.83 -3.58 0.57
N ARG A 887 -35.62 -2.99 -0.34
CA ARG A 887 -36.89 -3.58 -0.79
C ARG A 887 -36.69 -4.83 -1.66
N LEU A 888 -35.68 -4.85 -2.53
CA LEU A 888 -35.30 -6.03 -3.33
C LEU A 888 -34.87 -7.19 -2.42
N LEU A 889 -33.97 -6.92 -1.47
CA LEU A 889 -33.46 -7.92 -0.52
C LEU A 889 -34.56 -8.55 0.34
N ILE A 890 -35.67 -7.83 0.59
CA ILE A 890 -36.84 -8.32 1.32
C ILE A 890 -37.78 -9.14 0.42
N TYR A 891 -37.81 -8.89 -0.89
CA TYR A 891 -38.79 -9.46 -1.82
C TYR A 891 -38.40 -10.86 -2.33
N ASP A 892 -37.18 -11.03 -2.82
CA ASP A 892 -36.69 -12.28 -3.44
C ASP A 892 -35.26 -12.67 -3.07
N GLY A 893 -34.45 -11.73 -2.55
CA GLY A 893 -33.04 -11.96 -2.21
C GLY A 893 -32.08 -11.84 -3.41
N GLU A 894 -32.53 -11.27 -4.52
CA GLU A 894 -31.70 -10.98 -5.70
C GLU A 894 -30.57 -9.97 -5.38
N LYS A 895 -29.56 -9.91 -6.26
CA LYS A 895 -28.34 -9.14 -6.00
C LYS A 895 -28.47 -7.70 -6.48
N TYR A 896 -28.53 -6.76 -5.54
CA TYR A 896 -28.25 -5.35 -5.86
C TYR A 896 -26.75 -5.14 -6.18
N PRO A 897 -26.38 -4.34 -7.20
CA PRO A 897 -27.24 -3.57 -8.08
C PRO A 897 -27.89 -4.36 -9.21
N HIS A 898 -27.34 -5.51 -9.60
CA HIS A 898 -27.62 -6.23 -10.86
C HIS A 898 -29.10 -6.26 -11.26
N ASP A 899 -29.99 -6.66 -10.35
CA ASP A 899 -31.41 -6.90 -10.66
C ASP A 899 -32.36 -5.80 -10.12
N GLY A 900 -31.80 -4.69 -9.62
CA GLY A 900 -32.51 -3.63 -8.91
C GLY A 900 -33.17 -2.52 -9.74
N CYS A 901 -33.26 -2.64 -11.07
CA CYS A 901 -33.65 -1.52 -11.96
C CYS A 901 -35.09 -1.04 -11.76
N ALA A 902 -36.07 -1.94 -11.81
CA ALA A 902 -37.48 -1.60 -11.73
C ALA A 902 -37.84 -1.04 -10.34
N ILE A 903 -37.30 -1.63 -9.28
CA ILE A 903 -37.57 -1.19 -7.90
C ILE A 903 -36.89 0.16 -7.60
N THR A 904 -35.70 0.41 -8.16
CA THR A 904 -35.05 1.73 -8.09
C THR A 904 -35.91 2.80 -8.80
N LEU A 905 -36.48 2.47 -9.97
CA LEU A 905 -37.41 3.35 -10.67
C LEU A 905 -38.73 3.55 -9.90
N SER A 906 -39.32 2.50 -9.29
CA SER A 906 -40.50 2.64 -8.42
C SER A 906 -40.25 3.61 -7.27
N VAL A 907 -39.12 3.50 -6.57
CA VAL A 907 -38.76 4.40 -5.47
C VAL A 907 -38.59 5.84 -5.95
N LEU A 908 -37.89 6.07 -7.07
CA LEU A 908 -37.72 7.41 -7.64
C LEU A 908 -39.05 8.06 -8.06
N LEU A 909 -39.96 7.30 -8.67
CA LEU A 909 -41.30 7.77 -9.05
C LEU A 909 -42.16 8.09 -7.83
N GLN A 910 -42.18 7.22 -6.82
CA GLN A 910 -42.88 7.46 -5.55
C GLN A 910 -42.39 8.75 -4.86
N GLN A 911 -41.07 8.96 -4.78
CA GLN A 911 -40.49 10.17 -4.18
C GLN A 911 -40.79 11.44 -5.00
N ALA A 912 -40.95 11.31 -6.31
CA ALA A 912 -41.39 12.41 -7.18
C ALA A 912 -42.89 12.76 -7.05
N GLY A 913 -43.67 11.95 -6.33
CA GLY A 913 -45.13 12.10 -6.18
C GLY A 913 -45.93 11.38 -7.28
N ILE A 914 -45.31 10.47 -8.03
CA ILE A 914 -45.97 9.60 -9.01
C ILE A 914 -46.24 8.27 -8.31
N ASP A 915 -47.46 8.10 -7.83
CA ASP A 915 -47.92 6.88 -7.14
C ASP A 915 -47.72 5.64 -8.03
N VAL A 916 -46.77 4.77 -7.70
CA VAL A 916 -46.59 3.46 -8.32
C VAL A 916 -46.27 2.41 -7.25
N PRO A 917 -46.82 1.19 -7.32
CA PRO A 917 -46.41 0.10 -6.45
C PRO A 917 -44.93 -0.26 -6.65
N ASP A 918 -44.35 -0.89 -5.63
CA ASP A 918 -43.05 -1.52 -5.74
C ASP A 918 -43.11 -2.62 -6.80
N THR A 919 -42.30 -2.45 -7.85
CA THR A 919 -42.30 -3.32 -9.03
C THR A 919 -40.88 -3.80 -9.27
N TYR A 920 -40.70 -5.10 -9.44
CA TYR A 920 -39.37 -5.74 -9.48
C TYR A 920 -38.96 -6.14 -10.90
N MET A 921 -39.90 -6.18 -11.86
CA MET A 921 -39.63 -6.46 -13.27
C MET A 921 -39.74 -5.21 -14.16
N ALA A 922 -38.72 -4.97 -14.99
CA ALA A 922 -38.60 -3.82 -15.88
C ALA A 922 -39.79 -3.69 -16.87
N LEU A 923 -40.29 -4.80 -17.39
CA LEU A 923 -41.44 -4.81 -18.31
C LEU A 923 -42.76 -4.45 -17.62
N ASP A 924 -42.94 -4.80 -16.33
CA ASP A 924 -44.18 -4.57 -15.61
C ASP A 924 -44.36 -3.11 -15.19
N ILE A 925 -43.27 -2.45 -14.77
CA ILE A 925 -43.33 -1.00 -14.51
C ILE A 925 -43.59 -0.21 -15.80
N CYS A 926 -43.06 -0.65 -16.94
CA CYS A 926 -43.40 -0.08 -18.24
C CYS A 926 -44.87 -0.31 -18.65
N ARG A 927 -45.44 -1.50 -18.40
CA ARG A 927 -46.87 -1.78 -18.63
C ARG A 927 -47.76 -0.90 -17.76
N LEU A 928 -47.41 -0.75 -16.49
CA LEU A 928 -48.10 0.10 -15.53
C LEU A 928 -48.12 1.57 -15.98
N LEU A 929 -46.98 2.12 -16.38
CA LEU A 929 -46.88 3.51 -16.87
C LEU A 929 -47.72 3.71 -18.14
N LYS A 930 -47.67 2.78 -19.10
CA LYS A 930 -48.54 2.80 -20.30
C LYS A 930 -50.03 2.76 -19.93
N SER A 931 -50.45 1.91 -18.98
CA SER A 931 -51.85 1.89 -18.51
C SER A 931 -52.29 3.16 -17.76
N ARG A 932 -51.33 3.96 -17.29
CA ARG A 932 -51.55 5.29 -16.67
C ARG A 932 -51.40 6.43 -17.69
N GLY A 933 -51.49 6.13 -18.98
CA GLY A 933 -51.53 7.13 -20.06
C GLY A 933 -50.18 7.68 -20.51
N TRP A 934 -49.06 7.06 -20.13
CA TRP A 934 -47.75 7.45 -20.65
C TRP A 934 -47.60 7.01 -22.11
N ASN A 935 -47.26 7.97 -22.96
CA ASN A 935 -47.11 7.77 -24.40
C ASN A 935 -45.75 7.15 -24.72
N THR A 936 -45.72 6.28 -25.73
CA THR A 936 -44.50 5.60 -26.18
C THR A 936 -43.88 6.36 -27.35
N PHE A 937 -42.59 6.68 -27.25
CA PHE A 937 -41.81 7.37 -28.27
C PHE A 937 -40.69 6.46 -28.82
N PRO A 938 -40.35 6.55 -30.11
CA PRO A 938 -39.28 5.77 -30.71
C PRO A 938 -37.90 6.25 -30.24
N VAL A 939 -36.88 5.42 -30.47
CA VAL A 939 -35.48 5.81 -30.28
C VAL A 939 -35.11 6.93 -31.25
N GLY A 940 -34.44 7.98 -30.75
CA GLY A 940 -34.16 9.22 -31.46
C GLY A 940 -35.08 10.37 -31.07
N GLU A 941 -36.20 10.10 -30.41
CA GLU A 941 -37.15 11.13 -29.93
C GLU A 941 -37.12 11.33 -28.40
N GLN A 942 -36.14 10.77 -27.69
CA GLN A 942 -36.01 10.92 -26.23
C GLN A 942 -35.89 12.38 -25.79
N GLN A 943 -36.42 12.66 -24.61
CA GLN A 943 -36.30 13.94 -23.92
C GLN A 943 -36.00 13.73 -22.44
N ARG A 944 -35.33 14.72 -21.84
CA ARG A 944 -35.20 14.87 -20.40
C ARG A 944 -36.54 14.67 -19.66
N GLY A 945 -36.60 13.65 -18.82
CA GLY A 945 -37.78 13.25 -18.04
C GLY A 945 -38.45 11.96 -18.52
N ASP A 946 -38.05 11.43 -19.68
CA ASP A 946 -38.53 10.15 -20.18
C ASP A 946 -37.99 8.96 -19.37
N ILE A 947 -38.72 7.85 -19.38
CA ILE A 947 -38.23 6.55 -18.93
C ILE A 947 -37.79 5.74 -20.14
N GLY A 948 -36.50 5.41 -20.23
CA GLY A 948 -35.99 4.50 -21.25
C GLY A 948 -36.23 3.05 -20.86
N SER A 949 -36.58 2.21 -21.84
CA SER A 949 -36.83 0.79 -21.66
C SER A 949 -36.16 -0.04 -22.74
N THR A 950 -35.42 -1.07 -22.33
CA THR A 950 -34.82 -2.08 -23.24
C THR A 950 -35.71 -3.32 -23.40
N CYS A 951 -36.91 -3.30 -22.81
CA CYS A 951 -37.78 -4.47 -22.75
C CYS A 951 -38.44 -4.78 -24.10
N GLY A 952 -38.36 -6.04 -24.52
CA GLY A 952 -39.11 -6.56 -25.67
C GLY A 952 -40.59 -6.83 -25.38
N THR A 953 -41.26 -7.57 -26.28
CA THR A 953 -42.66 -8.01 -26.09
C THR A 953 -42.80 -9.14 -25.05
N VAL A 954 -41.70 -9.78 -24.67
CA VAL A 954 -41.59 -10.89 -23.71
C VAL A 954 -40.51 -10.53 -22.71
N ALA A 955 -40.77 -10.71 -21.41
CA ALA A 955 -39.82 -10.36 -20.37
C ALA A 955 -38.58 -11.30 -20.40
N ARG A 956 -37.39 -10.74 -20.23
CA ARG A 956 -36.12 -11.49 -20.17
C ARG A 956 -35.27 -11.02 -18.99
N HIS A 957 -35.16 -11.91 -17.99
CA HIS A 957 -34.38 -11.66 -16.79
C HIS A 957 -32.89 -11.41 -17.14
N GLY A 958 -32.26 -10.43 -16.48
CA GLY A 958 -30.85 -10.07 -16.70
C GLY A 958 -30.52 -9.34 -18.02
N THR A 959 -31.47 -9.19 -18.96
CA THR A 959 -31.25 -8.39 -20.19
C THR A 959 -32.17 -7.17 -20.29
N ASP A 960 -33.37 -7.25 -19.71
CA ASP A 960 -34.33 -6.15 -19.64
C ASP A 960 -33.94 -5.16 -18.53
N HIS A 961 -33.91 -3.87 -18.86
CA HIS A 961 -33.45 -2.77 -18.02
C HIS A 961 -34.25 -1.48 -18.29
N VAL A 962 -34.48 -0.68 -17.24
CA VAL A 962 -35.22 0.60 -17.21
C VAL A 962 -34.48 1.68 -16.43
N TYR A 963 -34.60 2.92 -16.87
CA TYR A 963 -33.82 4.06 -16.36
C TYR A 963 -34.51 5.41 -16.63
N VAL A 964 -34.17 6.44 -15.86
CA VAL A 964 -34.66 7.82 -16.05
C VAL A 964 -33.69 8.59 -16.95
N VAL A 965 -34.18 9.24 -18.02
CA VAL A 965 -33.40 10.16 -18.85
C VAL A 965 -33.29 11.52 -18.16
N LEU A 966 -32.09 11.88 -17.73
CA LEU A 966 -31.82 13.15 -17.05
C LEU A 966 -31.42 14.27 -18.00
N ARG A 967 -30.82 13.90 -19.14
CA ARG A 967 -30.42 14.80 -20.23
C ARG A 967 -30.25 13.98 -21.51
N ASP A 968 -31.01 14.30 -22.54
CA ASP A 968 -30.70 13.98 -23.92
C ASP A 968 -29.49 14.84 -24.38
N LEU A 969 -28.50 14.21 -25.01
CA LEU A 969 -27.32 14.88 -25.57
C LEU A 969 -27.39 14.89 -27.11
N ASN A 970 -27.87 13.80 -27.71
CA ASN A 970 -28.31 13.72 -29.10
C ASN A 970 -29.32 12.56 -29.27
N THR A 971 -29.57 12.13 -30.51
CA THR A 971 -30.53 11.06 -30.84
C THR A 971 -30.10 9.67 -30.37
N ASP A 972 -28.87 9.48 -29.90
CA ASP A 972 -28.39 8.24 -29.30
C ASP A 972 -27.90 8.45 -27.85
N GLU A 973 -27.14 9.52 -27.60
CA GLU A 973 -26.46 9.78 -26.33
C GLU A 973 -27.35 10.40 -25.25
N MET A 974 -27.29 9.86 -24.03
CA MET A 974 -28.05 10.32 -22.87
C MET A 974 -27.22 10.27 -21.58
N VAL A 975 -27.54 11.16 -20.65
CA VAL A 975 -27.23 10.98 -19.21
C VAL A 975 -28.46 10.42 -18.53
N VAL A 976 -28.28 9.35 -17.77
CA VAL A 976 -29.36 8.55 -17.16
C VAL A 976 -29.10 8.33 -15.67
N ALA A 977 -30.16 8.00 -14.94
CA ALA A 977 -30.08 7.47 -13.58
C ALA A 977 -30.89 6.19 -13.45
N ASP A 978 -30.27 5.18 -12.83
CA ASP A 978 -30.86 3.88 -12.54
C ASP A 978 -30.16 3.25 -11.31
N ASN A 979 -30.15 1.92 -11.22
CA ASN A 979 -29.53 1.09 -10.19
C ASN A 979 -28.04 0.79 -10.39
N GLN A 980 -27.49 0.94 -11.61
CA GLN A 980 -26.18 0.40 -11.97
C GLN A 980 -25.01 1.23 -11.42
N GLU A 981 -25.18 2.54 -11.30
CA GLU A 981 -24.14 3.48 -10.88
C GLU A 981 -24.61 4.37 -9.72
N PRO A 982 -23.75 4.70 -8.74
CA PRO A 982 -24.10 5.53 -7.57
C PRO A 982 -24.28 7.03 -7.91
N ALA A 983 -24.23 7.39 -9.19
CA ALA A 983 -24.41 8.74 -9.69
C ALA A 983 -25.01 8.69 -11.11
N PRO A 984 -25.61 9.80 -11.60
CA PRO A 984 -25.95 9.97 -13.01
C PRO A 984 -24.78 9.61 -13.93
N HIS A 985 -25.02 8.72 -14.89
CA HIS A 985 -23.99 8.18 -15.77
C HIS A 985 -24.46 8.20 -17.23
N PHE A 986 -23.54 7.87 -18.14
CA PHE A 986 -23.76 7.96 -19.57
C PHE A 986 -24.35 6.66 -20.16
N ARG A 987 -25.26 6.78 -21.14
CA ARG A 987 -25.84 5.64 -21.86
C ARG A 987 -26.23 5.99 -23.30
N PHE A 988 -25.97 5.06 -24.22
CA PHE A 988 -26.46 5.10 -25.61
C PHE A 988 -27.83 4.40 -25.74
N ALA A 989 -28.72 4.94 -26.55
CA ALA A 989 -30.02 4.33 -26.87
C ALA A 989 -29.87 3.15 -27.84
N SER A 990 -28.86 3.16 -28.70
CA SER A 990 -28.43 2.08 -29.59
C SER A 990 -27.74 0.92 -28.84
N GLY A 991 -27.51 1.07 -27.54
CA GLY A 991 -26.95 0.05 -26.66
C GLY A 991 -25.42 0.05 -26.55
N GLN A 992 -24.69 0.20 -27.66
CA GLN A 992 -23.21 0.19 -27.76
C GLN A 992 -22.51 -0.66 -26.67
N GLY A 993 -22.72 -1.98 -26.71
CA GLY A 993 -22.14 -2.94 -25.74
C GLY A 993 -23.04 -3.29 -24.54
N LYS A 994 -24.12 -2.53 -24.28
CA LYS A 994 -25.23 -2.87 -23.37
C LYS A 994 -26.51 -3.16 -24.18
N SER A 995 -27.57 -3.65 -23.52
CA SER A 995 -28.89 -3.84 -24.14
C SER A 995 -29.42 -2.55 -24.79
N PRO A 996 -29.78 -2.57 -26.09
CA PRO A 996 -30.32 -1.40 -26.77
C PRO A 996 -31.72 -1.03 -26.26
N THR A 997 -32.00 0.26 -26.25
CA THR A 997 -33.31 0.81 -25.90
C THR A 997 -34.31 0.46 -26.98
N THR A 998 -35.48 -0.04 -26.59
CA THR A 998 -36.55 -0.43 -27.50
C THR A 998 -37.55 0.72 -27.69
N TYR A 999 -37.83 1.47 -26.62
CA TYR A 999 -38.68 2.68 -26.66
C TYR A 999 -38.46 3.56 -25.42
N PHE A 1000 -38.96 4.79 -25.51
CA PHE A 1000 -39.07 5.73 -24.39
C PHE A 1000 -40.53 5.90 -23.96
N LEU A 1001 -40.76 6.19 -22.67
CA LEU A 1001 -42.06 6.54 -22.12
C LEU A 1001 -42.06 7.97 -21.59
N ARG A 1002 -43.01 8.77 -22.06
CA ARG A 1002 -43.21 10.16 -21.65
C ARG A 1002 -44.57 10.35 -21.00
N THR A 1003 -44.61 11.14 -19.93
CA THR A 1003 -45.87 11.54 -19.29
C THR A 1003 -46.76 12.33 -20.28
N PRO A 1004 -48.10 12.20 -20.24
CA PRO A 1004 -48.97 12.95 -21.14
C PRO A 1004 -49.05 14.46 -20.83
N ASN A 1005 -48.54 14.92 -19.69
CA ASN A 1005 -48.61 16.33 -19.28
C ASN A 1005 -47.27 17.07 -19.52
N ALA A 1006 -47.12 17.60 -20.74
CA ALA A 1006 -46.09 18.58 -21.10
C ALA A 1006 -46.75 19.75 -21.88
N SER A 1007 -47.46 20.62 -21.17
CA SER A 1007 -48.11 21.80 -21.76
C SER A 1007 -48.31 22.92 -20.73
N ALA A 1008 -47.91 24.14 -21.10
CA ALA A 1008 -47.82 25.38 -20.32
C ALA A 1008 -46.59 25.46 -19.38
#